data_AF-A0A1U7JF86-F1
#
_entry.id   AF-A0A1U7JF86-F1
#
_cell.length_a   1.000
_cell.length_b   1.000
_cell.length_c   1.000
_cell.angle_alpha   90.00
_cell.angle_beta   90.00
_cell.angle_gamma   90.00
#
_symmetry.space_group_name_H-M   'P 1'
#
loop_
_entity.id
_entity.type
_entity.pdbx_description
1 polymer ?
#
loop_
_entity_poly.entity_id
_entity_poly.type
_entity_poly.pdbx_seq_one_letter_code
_entity_poly.pdbx_strand_id
1 'polypeptide(L)'
;MEVLELFRMQDTLAILLEMGAENAKTQQVYSEENQRILDSIGRLLQRQDIRQALFVSSPDVYRNAVPKVERALAKSHFNSDARRALRTVFAYLQRFAAKNETTSFFGTLNYGRVDDGWDGWARLETTVDRKEGPGLAMGEDLVTERRVFLTFWALSALAEKIAEEPEFRSALPLHLNPMVILNADGLTMPDQSHRPLPPWAVAVMEAIENGQTRSQIQKTHGPRSQILIDKLVDSSILRHGPIVSSSRLDALEELLAMVSDLPEGSARDRWVERLTTWQQWRAQMSAASFEERQKLLEEAALQFETQTGLSAWRGTGAMYEDRTIYYEEARGSIRELTFGRRLHEDLVYRAEPSLQLSAAIGKAQWEALQRSARAVFMRLSPNGTPVPAPRFIDAMKGEVPTMPAVGTNEAQRRLEELVSNQSADADGCVRIAPEQLMLKEIEGPRYSLLDVFIGAKDMDALASGNYELFVGKMNHHLLLNSWLTTFLPSRDEYSCQLNNRLNETGLSELTALQVRRRNKGFYSFPGERLVYSDPIGRFDKAYGVRATSLARAEVGLDDDGVVRLMVGGKPIPLYLTLSDHQKYPPFAALALPWLAAPEIDLGQHTPRIYFGDCVIQRQRWSFAAEALNDLTEMSGVALLKAAQTFRQTYALPERVFAKADAERKPIYVDFAVEHCLVMLANLLKRSTAVRFEEMYPDAESLWLTQGGGRYPCELRIHAIYPGPVAKVPETTRAIAGAKLAAGAEIA
;
A
#
# COMPACT_ATOMS: atom_id res chain seq x y z
N MET A 1 -18.59 -0.69 -12.46
CA MET A 1 -19.64 -1.74 -12.38
C MET A 1 -20.27 -2.11 -13.72
N GLU A 2 -20.65 -1.16 -14.59
CA GLU A 2 -21.33 -1.43 -15.88
C GLU A 2 -20.72 -2.55 -16.76
N VAL A 3 -19.39 -2.67 -16.79
CA VAL A 3 -18.71 -3.75 -17.54
C VAL A 3 -19.14 -5.14 -17.06
N LEU A 4 -19.37 -5.32 -15.76
CA LEU A 4 -19.77 -6.60 -15.19
C LEU A 4 -21.24 -6.94 -15.47
N GLU A 5 -22.10 -5.94 -15.65
CA GLU A 5 -23.51 -6.15 -16.01
C GLU A 5 -23.64 -6.83 -17.37
N LEU A 6 -22.72 -6.57 -18.31
CA LEU A 6 -22.68 -7.21 -19.63
C LEU A 6 -22.55 -8.74 -19.55
N PHE A 7 -22.04 -9.27 -18.44
CA PHE A 7 -21.73 -10.68 -18.25
C PHE A 7 -22.79 -11.46 -17.47
N ARG A 8 -23.86 -10.79 -17.02
CA ARG A 8 -24.94 -11.44 -16.26
C ARG A 8 -25.84 -12.27 -17.19
N MET A 9 -26.25 -13.43 -16.69
CA MET A 9 -27.13 -14.42 -17.34
C MET A 9 -28.59 -14.22 -16.87
N GLN A 10 -29.15 -13.03 -17.10
CA GLN A 10 -30.41 -12.61 -16.47
C GLN A 10 -31.59 -13.48 -16.92
N ASP A 11 -31.69 -13.76 -18.21
CA ASP A 11 -32.82 -14.50 -18.78
C ASP A 11 -32.77 -15.98 -18.38
N THR A 12 -31.58 -16.58 -18.40
CA THR A 12 -31.35 -17.96 -17.94
C THR A 12 -31.76 -18.12 -16.48
N LEU A 13 -31.37 -17.17 -15.62
CA LEU A 13 -31.70 -17.20 -14.20
C LEU A 13 -33.18 -16.99 -13.94
N ALA A 14 -33.85 -16.09 -14.67
CA ALA A 14 -35.29 -15.90 -14.58
C ALA A 14 -36.05 -17.21 -14.86
N ILE A 15 -35.67 -17.93 -15.92
CA ILE A 15 -36.29 -19.23 -16.26
C ILE A 15 -35.99 -20.29 -15.19
N LEU A 16 -34.77 -20.35 -14.66
CA LEU A 16 -34.40 -21.29 -13.61
C LEU A 16 -35.20 -21.06 -12.32
N LEU A 17 -35.46 -19.80 -11.97
CA LEU A 17 -36.25 -19.43 -10.79
C LEU A 17 -37.75 -19.72 -10.95
N GLU A 18 -38.30 -19.57 -12.16
CA GLU A 18 -39.72 -19.84 -12.44
C GLU A 18 -40.04 -21.33 -12.63
N MET A 19 -39.20 -22.06 -13.38
CA MET A 19 -39.53 -23.41 -13.85
C MET A 19 -38.81 -24.51 -13.07
N GLY A 20 -37.79 -24.19 -12.27
CA GLY A 20 -37.05 -25.12 -11.40
C GLY A 20 -36.26 -26.24 -12.10
N ALA A 21 -36.44 -26.45 -13.40
CA ALA A 21 -35.91 -27.59 -14.14
C ALA A 21 -35.03 -27.16 -15.33
N GLU A 22 -33.91 -27.86 -15.49
CA GLU A 22 -33.09 -27.85 -16.71
C GLU A 22 -33.91 -28.47 -17.84
N ASN A 23 -34.44 -27.63 -18.72
CA ASN A 23 -35.23 -28.06 -19.88
C ASN A 23 -34.63 -27.48 -21.17
N ALA A 24 -35.10 -27.98 -22.31
CA ALA A 24 -34.59 -27.57 -23.63
C ALA A 24 -34.64 -26.05 -23.84
N LYS A 25 -35.68 -25.37 -23.30
CA LYS A 25 -35.83 -23.91 -23.36
C LYS A 25 -34.72 -23.20 -22.56
N THR A 26 -34.43 -23.67 -21.35
CA THR A 26 -33.36 -23.11 -20.50
C THR A 26 -32.00 -23.26 -21.16
N GLN A 27 -31.72 -24.45 -21.73
CA GLN A 27 -30.46 -24.71 -22.43
C GLN A 27 -30.30 -23.83 -23.68
N GLN A 28 -31.39 -23.57 -24.41
CA GLN A 28 -31.37 -22.66 -25.55
C GLN A 28 -31.03 -21.23 -25.12
N VAL A 29 -31.76 -20.68 -24.14
CA VAL A 29 -31.55 -19.30 -23.64
C VAL A 29 -30.15 -19.14 -23.05
N TYR A 30 -29.67 -20.12 -22.29
CA TYR A 30 -28.29 -20.15 -21.80
C TYR A 30 -27.26 -20.07 -22.94
N SER A 31 -27.49 -20.82 -24.02
CA SER A 31 -26.55 -20.85 -25.15
C SER A 31 -26.53 -19.50 -25.88
N GLU A 32 -27.69 -18.85 -26.03
CA GLU A 32 -27.84 -17.51 -26.60
C GLU A 32 -27.16 -16.44 -25.74
N GLU A 33 -27.40 -16.44 -24.42
CA GLU A 33 -26.75 -15.51 -23.49
C GLU A 33 -25.24 -15.73 -23.39
N ASN A 34 -24.79 -16.98 -23.34
CA ASN A 34 -23.36 -17.29 -23.31
C ASN A 34 -22.67 -16.77 -24.59
N GLN A 35 -23.29 -16.93 -25.77
CA GLN A 35 -22.76 -16.37 -27.00
C GLN A 35 -22.72 -14.83 -26.94
N ARG A 36 -23.79 -14.17 -26.48
CA ARG A 36 -23.83 -12.71 -26.26
C ARG A 36 -22.71 -12.22 -25.33
N ILE A 37 -22.43 -12.98 -24.28
CA ILE A 37 -21.36 -12.68 -23.31
C ILE A 37 -19.99 -12.80 -23.97
N LEU A 38 -19.74 -13.89 -24.70
CA LEU A 38 -18.50 -14.09 -25.45
C LEU A 38 -18.29 -12.98 -26.49
N ASP A 39 -19.33 -12.57 -27.21
CA ASP A 39 -19.28 -11.45 -28.15
C ASP A 39 -18.99 -10.12 -27.45
N SER A 40 -19.52 -9.93 -26.23
CA SER A 40 -19.25 -8.76 -25.41
C SER A 40 -17.80 -8.73 -24.91
N ILE A 41 -17.24 -9.87 -24.50
CA ILE A 41 -15.81 -10.00 -24.20
C ILE A 41 -14.99 -9.69 -25.45
N GLY A 42 -15.37 -10.21 -26.62
CA GLY A 42 -14.74 -9.90 -27.90
C GLY A 42 -14.69 -8.40 -28.19
N ARG A 43 -15.83 -7.71 -28.05
CA ARG A 43 -15.93 -6.24 -28.21
C ARG A 43 -15.08 -5.48 -27.20
N LEU A 44 -15.07 -5.89 -25.93
CA LEU A 44 -14.22 -5.27 -24.90
C LEU A 44 -12.74 -5.44 -25.23
N LEU A 45 -12.33 -6.60 -25.73
CA LEU A 45 -10.96 -6.86 -26.17
C LEU A 45 -10.57 -6.09 -27.44
N GLN A 46 -11.51 -5.47 -28.16
CA GLN A 46 -11.18 -4.53 -29.24
C GLN A 46 -10.97 -3.09 -28.73
N ARG A 47 -11.36 -2.76 -27.49
CA ARG A 47 -11.14 -1.43 -26.95
C ARG A 47 -9.66 -1.23 -26.57
N GLN A 48 -9.11 -0.09 -26.98
CA GLN A 48 -7.71 0.26 -26.72
C GLN A 48 -7.41 0.38 -25.22
N ASP A 49 -8.32 0.98 -24.44
CA ASP A 49 -8.18 1.12 -22.99
C ASP A 49 -8.08 -0.24 -22.30
N ILE A 50 -8.95 -1.21 -22.62
CA ILE A 50 -8.89 -2.56 -22.03
C ILE A 50 -7.57 -3.27 -22.39
N ARG A 51 -7.14 -3.19 -23.64
CA ARG A 51 -5.85 -3.75 -24.08
C ARG A 51 -4.68 -3.14 -23.33
N GLN A 52 -4.71 -1.81 -23.15
CA GLN A 52 -3.68 -1.11 -22.40
C GLN A 52 -3.69 -1.48 -20.92
N ALA A 53 -4.85 -1.59 -20.27
CA ALA A 53 -4.94 -2.00 -18.87
C ALA A 53 -4.34 -3.41 -18.66
N LEU A 54 -4.63 -4.34 -19.58
CA LEU A 54 -4.05 -5.69 -19.58
C LEU A 54 -2.53 -5.65 -19.78
N PHE A 55 -2.04 -4.87 -20.73
CA PHE A 55 -0.61 -4.73 -21.00
C PHE A 55 0.15 -4.12 -19.82
N VAL A 56 -0.32 -3.02 -19.26
CA VAL A 56 0.30 -2.35 -18.10
C VAL A 56 0.29 -3.27 -16.88
N SER A 57 -0.79 -4.01 -16.66
CA SER A 57 -0.88 -4.94 -15.53
C SER A 57 -0.01 -6.18 -15.71
N SER A 58 0.06 -6.72 -16.94
CA SER A 58 0.83 -7.90 -17.27
C SER A 58 1.05 -8.03 -18.79
N PRO A 59 2.22 -7.59 -19.31
CA PRO A 59 2.55 -7.70 -20.73
C PRO A 59 2.45 -9.14 -21.26
N ASP A 60 2.77 -10.13 -20.43
CA ASP A 60 2.64 -11.55 -20.76
C ASP A 60 1.17 -11.97 -21.03
N VAL A 61 0.23 -11.47 -20.21
CA VAL A 61 -1.20 -11.79 -20.38
C VAL A 61 -1.71 -11.15 -21.66
N TYR A 62 -1.32 -9.91 -21.93
CA TYR A 62 -1.64 -9.24 -23.17
C TYR A 62 -1.08 -9.98 -24.39
N ARG A 63 0.21 -10.35 -24.39
CA ARG A 63 0.87 -11.01 -25.53
C ARG A 63 0.42 -12.46 -25.75
N ASN A 64 0.08 -13.18 -24.68
CA ASN A 64 -0.15 -14.64 -24.75
C ASN A 64 -1.61 -15.06 -24.54
N ALA A 65 -2.34 -14.45 -23.61
CA ALA A 65 -3.70 -14.85 -23.29
C ALA A 65 -4.72 -14.21 -24.25
N VAL A 66 -4.59 -12.91 -24.53
CA VAL A 66 -5.54 -12.18 -25.40
C VAL A 66 -5.63 -12.80 -26.81
N PRO A 67 -4.52 -13.06 -27.54
CA PRO A 67 -4.61 -13.65 -28.88
C PRO A 67 -5.15 -15.08 -28.89
N LYS A 68 -5.06 -15.82 -27.76
CA LYS A 68 -5.68 -17.15 -27.64
C LYS A 68 -7.20 -17.03 -27.53
N VAL A 69 -7.68 -16.06 -26.75
CA VAL A 69 -9.12 -15.79 -26.62
C VAL A 69 -9.70 -15.29 -27.94
N GLU A 70 -9.05 -14.32 -28.59
CA GLU A 70 -9.51 -13.78 -29.89
C GLU A 70 -9.60 -14.86 -30.97
N ARG A 71 -8.59 -15.73 -31.08
CA ARG A 71 -8.63 -16.85 -32.03
C ARG A 71 -9.74 -17.85 -31.71
N ALA A 72 -10.03 -18.09 -30.43
CA ALA A 72 -11.10 -18.99 -30.02
C ALA A 72 -12.49 -18.40 -30.33
N LEU A 73 -12.66 -17.09 -30.09
CA LEU A 73 -13.88 -16.35 -30.45
C LEU A 73 -14.10 -16.38 -31.97
N ALA A 74 -13.07 -16.06 -32.77
CA ALA A 74 -13.18 -16.03 -34.23
C ALA A 74 -13.52 -17.39 -34.85
N LYS A 75 -13.13 -18.49 -34.19
CA LYS A 75 -13.42 -19.87 -34.64
C LYS A 75 -14.66 -20.47 -33.97
N SER A 76 -15.32 -19.74 -33.07
CA SER A 76 -16.37 -20.24 -32.18
C SER A 76 -16.01 -21.57 -31.51
N HIS A 77 -14.73 -21.72 -31.13
CA HIS A 77 -14.20 -22.97 -30.59
C HIS A 77 -13.17 -22.73 -29.48
N PHE A 78 -13.49 -23.19 -28.28
CA PHE A 78 -12.63 -23.10 -27.10
C PHE A 78 -12.08 -24.48 -26.71
N ASN A 79 -10.78 -24.68 -26.86
CA ASN A 79 -10.07 -25.81 -26.27
C ASN A 79 -9.68 -25.52 -24.80
N SER A 80 -8.99 -26.46 -24.13
CA SER A 80 -8.55 -26.31 -22.74
C SER A 80 -7.69 -25.07 -22.51
N ASP A 81 -6.76 -24.79 -23.41
CA ASP A 81 -5.84 -23.66 -23.32
C ASP A 81 -6.55 -22.33 -23.52
N ALA A 82 -7.46 -22.24 -24.48
CA ALA A 82 -8.29 -21.07 -24.71
C ALA A 82 -9.22 -20.80 -23.51
N ARG A 83 -9.80 -21.83 -22.90
CA ARG A 83 -10.59 -21.69 -21.66
C ARG A 83 -9.73 -21.16 -20.51
N ARG A 84 -8.49 -21.62 -20.37
CA ARG A 84 -7.55 -21.10 -19.35
C ARG A 84 -7.20 -19.63 -19.62
N ALA A 85 -6.94 -19.28 -20.87
CA ALA A 85 -6.69 -17.90 -21.27
C ALA A 85 -7.90 -16.99 -20.99
N LEU A 86 -9.11 -17.44 -21.33
CA LEU A 86 -10.36 -16.71 -21.08
C LEU A 86 -10.57 -16.44 -19.59
N ARG A 87 -10.37 -17.44 -18.72
CA ARG A 87 -10.43 -17.24 -17.26
C ARG A 87 -9.43 -16.18 -16.78
N THR A 88 -8.22 -16.21 -17.33
CA THR A 88 -7.18 -15.24 -16.97
C THR A 88 -7.58 -13.82 -17.39
N VAL A 89 -8.03 -13.65 -18.64
CA VAL A 89 -8.50 -12.35 -19.16
C VAL A 89 -9.70 -11.84 -18.35
N PHE A 90 -10.68 -12.70 -18.08
CA PHE A 90 -11.86 -12.35 -17.29
C PHE A 90 -11.50 -11.92 -15.87
N ALA A 91 -10.52 -12.57 -15.23
CA ALA A 91 -10.05 -12.16 -13.90
C ALA A 91 -9.50 -10.72 -13.88
N TYR A 92 -8.86 -10.27 -14.96
CA TYR A 92 -8.43 -8.87 -15.10
C TYR A 92 -9.61 -7.93 -15.34
N LEU A 93 -10.54 -8.27 -16.24
CA LEU A 93 -11.74 -7.46 -16.48
C LEU A 93 -12.54 -7.25 -15.19
N GLN A 94 -12.70 -8.31 -14.39
CA GLN A 94 -13.30 -8.25 -13.07
C GLN A 94 -12.54 -7.30 -12.13
N ARG A 95 -11.21 -7.45 -12.06
CA ARG A 95 -10.34 -6.62 -11.22
C ARG A 95 -10.47 -5.13 -11.58
N PHE A 96 -10.50 -4.78 -12.86
CA PHE A 96 -10.65 -3.39 -13.31
C PHE A 96 -12.03 -2.79 -12.98
N ALA A 97 -13.06 -3.61 -12.80
CA ALA A 97 -14.44 -3.15 -12.63
C ALA A 97 -14.92 -3.14 -11.17
N ALA A 98 -14.38 -4.00 -10.31
CA ALA A 98 -14.88 -4.23 -8.95
C ALA A 98 -13.87 -3.97 -7.82
N LYS A 99 -12.59 -3.72 -8.14
CA LYS A 99 -11.56 -3.47 -7.12
C LYS A 99 -11.02 -2.06 -7.22
N ASN A 100 -10.90 -1.40 -6.07
CA ASN A 100 -10.20 -0.13 -5.95
C ASN A 100 -8.70 -0.40 -6.03
N GLU A 101 -8.14 -0.19 -7.20
CA GLU A 101 -6.70 -0.24 -7.41
C GLU A 101 -6.09 1.15 -7.26
N THR A 102 -4.84 1.19 -6.87
CA THR A 102 -4.03 2.42 -6.91
C THR A 102 -2.95 2.20 -7.95
N THR A 103 -3.31 2.07 -9.23
CA THR A 103 -2.36 1.79 -10.33
C THR A 103 -2.95 2.26 -11.64
N SER A 104 -2.19 3.05 -12.40
CA SER A 104 -2.56 3.47 -13.76
C SER A 104 -3.95 4.11 -13.83
N PHE A 105 -4.55 4.17 -15.03
CA PHE A 105 -5.84 4.80 -15.29
C PHE A 105 -7.06 4.01 -14.82
N PHE A 106 -6.90 2.72 -14.51
CA PHE A 106 -7.95 1.89 -13.92
C PHE A 106 -7.93 1.92 -12.38
N GLY A 107 -7.08 2.76 -11.80
CA GLY A 107 -6.94 2.99 -10.36
C GLY A 107 -6.40 4.38 -10.09
N THR A 108 -7.08 5.39 -10.63
CA THR A 108 -6.63 6.79 -10.63
C THR A 108 -6.57 7.39 -9.23
N LEU A 109 -5.62 8.31 -9.06
CA LEU A 109 -5.52 9.15 -7.87
C LEU A 109 -6.33 10.44 -8.09
N ASN A 110 -7.16 10.76 -7.11
CA ASN A 110 -7.89 12.02 -7.03
C ASN A 110 -7.76 12.55 -5.61
N TYR A 111 -7.95 13.86 -5.43
CA TYR A 111 -7.81 14.51 -4.13
C TYR A 111 -9.09 15.23 -3.77
N GLY A 112 -9.46 15.12 -2.50
CA GLY A 112 -10.47 15.95 -1.89
C GLY A 112 -9.87 16.83 -0.80
N ARG A 113 -10.61 17.87 -0.43
CA ARG A 113 -10.28 18.75 0.70
C ARG A 113 -11.45 18.85 1.65
N VAL A 114 -11.15 19.15 2.91
CA VAL A 114 -12.14 19.59 3.89
C VAL A 114 -12.16 21.12 3.88
N ASP A 115 -13.36 21.69 3.89
CA ASP A 115 -13.60 23.13 3.95
C ASP A 115 -14.50 23.45 5.15
N ASP A 116 -13.88 23.63 6.33
CA ASP A 116 -14.61 23.92 7.57
C ASP A 116 -15.30 25.31 7.55
N GLY A 117 -14.90 26.19 6.61
CA GLY A 117 -15.55 27.48 6.39
C GLY A 117 -16.90 27.37 5.69
N TRP A 118 -17.13 26.27 4.95
CA TRP A 118 -18.37 26.03 4.22
C TRP A 118 -19.35 25.18 5.04
N ASP A 119 -20.51 25.74 5.40
CA ASP A 119 -21.59 25.03 6.09
C ASP A 119 -22.38 24.09 5.15
N GLY A 120 -21.71 23.09 4.58
CA GLY A 120 -22.30 22.14 3.64
C GLY A 120 -21.87 20.70 3.90
N TRP A 121 -22.46 19.77 3.13
CA TRP A 121 -22.13 18.35 3.17
C TRP A 121 -20.98 18.01 2.22
N ALA A 122 -21.27 17.83 0.93
CA ALA A 122 -20.26 17.55 -0.09
C ALA A 122 -20.59 18.20 -1.42
N ARG A 123 -19.56 18.50 -2.20
CA ARG A 123 -19.67 18.88 -3.62
C ARG A 123 -18.60 18.16 -4.42
N LEU A 124 -18.94 17.80 -5.65
CA LEU A 124 -18.05 17.15 -6.60
C LEU A 124 -18.11 17.92 -7.93
N GLU A 125 -16.94 18.32 -8.44
CA GLU A 125 -16.76 18.80 -9.79
C GLU A 125 -15.85 17.84 -10.57
N THR A 126 -16.28 17.47 -11.77
CA THR A 126 -15.57 16.56 -12.66
C THR A 126 -15.27 17.21 -14.00
N THR A 127 -14.16 16.86 -14.65
CA THR A 127 -13.87 17.27 -16.04
C THR A 127 -14.81 16.62 -17.05
N VAL A 128 -15.47 15.52 -16.66
CA VAL A 128 -16.35 14.71 -17.50
C VAL A 128 -17.67 14.54 -16.78
N ASP A 129 -18.67 15.32 -17.20
CA ASP A 129 -20.03 15.22 -16.68
C ASP A 129 -20.64 13.85 -17.00
N ARG A 130 -21.57 13.41 -16.15
CA ARG A 130 -22.39 12.24 -16.42
C ARG A 130 -23.23 12.50 -17.69
N LYS A 131 -23.21 11.54 -18.61
CA LYS A 131 -24.05 11.55 -19.82
C LYS A 131 -24.83 10.24 -19.91
N GLU A 132 -25.95 10.26 -20.62
CA GLU A 132 -26.72 9.07 -20.97
C GLU A 132 -26.72 8.92 -22.51
N GLY A 133 -26.53 7.70 -23.02
CA GLY A 133 -26.47 7.41 -24.47
C GLY A 133 -25.15 6.76 -24.93
N PRO A 134 -24.97 6.48 -26.23
CA PRO A 134 -23.73 5.89 -26.77
C PRO A 134 -22.56 6.90 -26.77
N GLY A 135 -21.32 6.42 -26.61
CA GLY A 135 -20.12 7.27 -26.60
C GLY A 135 -19.75 7.85 -25.23
N LEU A 136 -20.08 7.14 -24.15
CA LEU A 136 -19.77 7.55 -22.78
C LEU A 136 -18.27 7.48 -22.53
N ALA A 137 -17.72 8.58 -21.99
CA ALA A 137 -16.35 8.65 -21.55
C ALA A 137 -16.08 7.58 -20.48
N MET A 138 -15.12 6.70 -20.76
CA MET A 138 -14.76 5.55 -19.93
C MET A 138 -13.26 5.30 -20.02
N GLY A 139 -12.69 4.63 -19.00
CA GLY A 139 -11.29 4.22 -19.04
C GLY A 139 -10.36 5.43 -19.14
N GLU A 140 -9.59 5.52 -20.23
CA GLU A 140 -8.63 6.61 -20.42
C GLU A 140 -9.25 7.99 -20.60
N ASP A 141 -10.51 8.08 -21.03
CA ASP A 141 -11.22 9.36 -21.15
C ASP A 141 -11.40 10.07 -19.79
N LEU A 142 -11.29 9.31 -18.69
CA LEU A 142 -11.39 9.81 -17.33
C LEU A 142 -10.04 10.20 -16.72
N VAL A 143 -8.96 10.17 -17.51
CA VAL A 143 -7.62 10.54 -17.06
C VAL A 143 -7.32 11.97 -17.47
N THR A 144 -6.88 12.78 -16.50
CA THR A 144 -6.46 14.17 -16.78
C THR A 144 -4.94 14.31 -16.87
N GLU A 145 -4.19 13.40 -16.22
CA GLU A 145 -2.73 13.41 -16.22
C GLU A 145 -2.18 12.00 -16.02
N ARG A 146 -1.04 11.69 -16.63
CA ARG A 146 -0.31 10.44 -16.46
C ARG A 146 1.15 10.73 -16.17
N ARG A 147 1.75 9.95 -15.26
CA ARG A 147 3.19 10.01 -14.99
C ARG A 147 3.80 8.61 -14.93
N VAL A 148 4.90 8.44 -15.66
CA VAL A 148 5.72 7.23 -15.70
C VAL A 148 6.97 7.42 -14.86
N PHE A 149 7.32 6.39 -14.10
CA PHE A 149 8.48 6.36 -13.22
C PHE A 149 9.33 5.12 -13.51
N LEU A 150 10.64 5.23 -13.35
CA LEU A 150 11.49 4.05 -13.19
C LEU A 150 11.27 3.46 -11.79
N THR A 151 11.28 2.15 -11.73
CA THR A 151 11.17 1.40 -10.47
C THR A 151 12.44 1.58 -9.63
N PHE A 152 12.29 1.49 -8.31
CA PHE A 152 13.42 1.68 -7.40
C PHE A 152 14.56 0.68 -7.64
N TRP A 153 14.22 -0.56 -8.02
CA TRP A 153 15.22 -1.58 -8.31
C TRP A 153 15.98 -1.27 -9.61
N ALA A 154 15.30 -0.75 -10.64
CA ALA A 154 15.95 -0.39 -11.90
C ALA A 154 16.92 0.78 -11.70
N LEU A 155 16.50 1.81 -10.93
CA LEU A 155 17.37 2.91 -10.55
C LEU A 155 18.55 2.44 -9.70
N SER A 156 18.33 1.53 -8.75
CA SER A 156 19.41 0.93 -7.95
C SER A 156 20.45 0.21 -8.82
N ALA A 157 20.00 -0.55 -9.84
CA ALA A 157 20.89 -1.24 -10.76
C ALA A 157 21.72 -0.28 -11.63
N LEU A 158 21.11 0.82 -12.10
CA LEU A 158 21.85 1.88 -12.82
C LEU A 158 22.89 2.54 -11.91
N ALA A 159 22.53 2.85 -10.67
CA ALA A 159 23.44 3.40 -9.66
C ALA A 159 24.62 2.46 -9.34
N GLU A 160 24.38 1.14 -9.28
CA GLU A 160 25.43 0.13 -9.12
C GLU A 160 26.40 0.15 -10.30
N LYS A 161 25.91 0.29 -11.54
CA LYS A 161 26.78 0.38 -12.73
C LYS A 161 27.59 1.68 -12.80
N ILE A 162 27.01 2.80 -12.37
CA ILE A 162 27.75 4.05 -12.18
C ILE A 162 28.88 3.85 -11.16
N ALA A 163 28.64 3.08 -10.09
CA ALA A 163 29.64 2.81 -9.07
C ALA A 163 30.82 1.93 -9.55
N GLU A 164 30.62 1.16 -10.62
CA GLU A 164 31.65 0.32 -11.25
C GLU A 164 32.57 1.11 -12.20
N GLU A 165 32.20 2.33 -12.62
CA GLU A 165 32.99 3.12 -13.57
C GLU A 165 34.36 3.54 -13.01
N PRO A 166 35.47 3.14 -13.66
CA PRO A 166 36.81 3.44 -13.16
C PRO A 166 37.11 4.93 -13.05
N GLU A 167 36.62 5.75 -14.01
CA GLU A 167 36.81 7.21 -14.02
C GLU A 167 36.23 7.88 -12.77
N PHE A 168 35.14 7.33 -12.22
CA PHE A 168 34.46 7.91 -11.05
C PHE A 168 35.00 7.42 -9.71
N ARG A 169 35.76 6.31 -9.70
CA ARG A 169 36.21 5.63 -8.48
C ARG A 169 36.79 6.61 -7.46
N SER A 170 37.62 7.55 -7.89
CA SER A 170 38.31 8.49 -6.99
C SER A 170 37.40 9.56 -6.35
N ALA A 171 36.26 9.85 -6.98
CA ALA A 171 35.36 10.95 -6.62
C ALA A 171 34.02 10.50 -6.04
N LEU A 172 33.63 9.24 -6.24
CA LEU A 172 32.40 8.70 -5.68
C LEU A 172 32.42 8.69 -4.15
N PRO A 173 31.24 8.89 -3.53
CA PRO A 173 31.13 8.86 -2.09
C PRO A 173 31.32 7.43 -1.54
N LEU A 174 31.80 7.38 -0.30
CA LEU A 174 31.91 6.17 0.50
C LEU A 174 30.89 6.25 1.64
N HIS A 175 30.21 5.15 1.90
CA HIS A 175 29.17 5.08 2.91
C HIS A 175 29.42 3.90 3.83
N LEU A 176 29.52 4.16 5.13
CA LEU A 176 29.54 3.09 6.12
C LEU A 176 28.20 2.35 6.10
N ASN A 177 28.25 1.02 6.15
CA ASN A 177 27.06 0.20 6.34
C ASN A 177 26.31 0.73 7.57
N PRO A 178 25.00 1.06 7.46
CA PRO A 178 24.28 1.70 8.56
C PRO A 178 24.25 0.93 9.86
N MET A 179 24.50 -0.38 9.84
CA MET A 179 24.54 -1.24 11.03
C MET A 179 25.94 -1.44 11.61
N VAL A 180 26.96 -0.79 11.04
CA VAL A 180 28.33 -0.75 11.56
C VAL A 180 28.56 0.60 12.24
N ILE A 181 29.15 0.59 13.43
CA ILE A 181 29.47 1.81 14.19
C ILE A 181 30.98 2.00 14.24
N LEU A 182 31.45 3.20 13.93
CA LEU A 182 32.82 3.62 14.21
C LEU A 182 32.95 4.07 15.67
N ASN A 183 33.93 3.50 16.37
CA ASN A 183 34.35 3.91 17.71
C ASN A 183 35.81 4.42 17.66
N ALA A 184 36.29 4.95 18.80
CA ALA A 184 37.64 5.51 18.92
C ALA A 184 38.77 4.49 18.66
N ASP A 185 38.50 3.19 18.81
CA ASP A 185 39.48 2.09 18.73
C ASP A 185 39.15 1.03 17.67
N GLY A 186 38.04 1.18 16.92
CA GLY A 186 37.62 0.16 15.97
C GLY A 186 36.18 0.26 15.50
N LEU A 187 35.66 -0.83 14.94
CA LEU A 187 34.30 -0.94 14.44
C LEU A 187 33.47 -1.88 15.31
N THR A 188 32.24 -1.52 15.63
CA THR A 188 31.22 -2.45 16.13
C THR A 188 30.41 -2.96 14.94
N MET A 189 30.38 -4.28 14.78
CA MET A 189 29.68 -4.97 13.70
C MET A 189 28.20 -5.20 14.06
N PRO A 190 27.33 -5.56 13.08
CA PRO A 190 25.90 -5.77 13.34
C PRO A 190 25.62 -6.84 14.39
N ASP A 191 26.43 -7.90 14.41
CA ASP A 191 26.40 -9.00 15.39
C ASP A 191 26.97 -8.61 16.77
N GLN A 192 27.27 -7.33 16.98
CA GLN A 192 27.87 -6.75 18.17
C GLN A 192 29.33 -7.14 18.43
N SER A 193 29.98 -7.84 17.49
CA SER A 193 31.41 -8.10 17.60
C SER A 193 32.22 -6.81 17.41
N HIS A 194 33.31 -6.66 18.16
CA HIS A 194 34.22 -5.53 18.02
C HIS A 194 35.41 -5.92 17.14
N ARG A 195 35.68 -5.10 16.13
CA ARG A 195 36.81 -5.24 15.21
C ARG A 195 37.79 -4.08 15.44
N PRO A 196 38.92 -4.32 16.14
CA PRO A 196 39.87 -3.26 16.45
C PRO A 196 40.52 -2.72 15.17
N LEU A 197 40.73 -1.40 15.13
CA LEU A 197 41.45 -0.71 14.07
C LEU A 197 42.62 0.08 14.67
N PRO A 198 43.80 0.09 14.00
CA PRO A 198 44.88 0.97 14.42
C PRO A 198 44.47 2.45 14.26
N PRO A 199 45.04 3.40 15.03
CA PRO A 199 44.61 4.80 15.03
C PRO A 199 44.57 5.47 13.64
N TRP A 200 45.51 5.14 12.76
CA TRP A 200 45.52 5.67 11.39
C TRP A 200 44.33 5.19 10.54
N ALA A 201 43.80 3.99 10.80
CA ALA A 201 42.64 3.44 10.12
C ALA A 201 41.34 4.04 10.69
N VAL A 202 41.27 4.29 12.00
CA VAL A 202 40.16 5.03 12.61
C VAL A 202 40.05 6.43 11.98
N ALA A 203 41.16 7.15 11.86
CA ALA A 203 41.19 8.47 11.22
C ALA A 203 40.70 8.44 9.76
N VAL A 204 40.98 7.36 9.01
CA VAL A 204 40.44 7.16 7.66
C VAL A 204 38.92 6.94 7.70
N MET A 205 38.41 6.16 8.65
CA MET A 205 36.96 5.95 8.82
C MET A 205 36.23 7.23 9.24
N GLU A 206 36.83 8.05 10.11
CA GLU A 206 36.29 9.37 10.48
C GLU A 206 36.22 10.30 9.26
N ALA A 207 37.24 10.29 8.40
CA ALA A 207 37.20 11.04 7.15
C ALA A 207 36.06 10.58 6.22
N ILE A 208 35.78 9.27 6.17
CA ILE A 208 34.66 8.70 5.42
C ILE A 208 33.31 9.13 6.00
N GLU A 209 33.13 9.05 7.32
CA GLU A 209 31.88 9.52 7.97
C GLU A 209 31.64 11.02 7.76
N ASN A 210 32.71 11.81 7.66
CA ASN A 210 32.69 13.23 7.30
C ASN A 210 32.47 13.50 5.79
N GLY A 211 32.24 12.46 4.99
CA GLY A 211 31.88 12.57 3.59
C GLY A 211 33.06 12.79 2.63
N GLN A 212 34.29 12.54 3.06
CA GLN A 212 35.45 12.66 2.16
C GLN A 212 35.48 11.55 1.11
N THR A 213 35.89 11.91 -0.11
CA THR A 213 36.06 10.98 -1.22
C THR A 213 37.39 10.22 -1.13
N ARG A 214 37.56 9.18 -1.96
CA ARG A 214 38.82 8.42 -2.02
C ARG A 214 40.03 9.30 -2.32
N SER A 215 39.91 10.26 -3.24
CA SER A 215 41.02 11.16 -3.60
C SER A 215 41.41 12.09 -2.46
N GLN A 216 40.43 12.63 -1.74
CA GLN A 216 40.65 13.47 -0.55
C GLN A 216 41.32 12.68 0.57
N ILE A 217 40.85 11.45 0.83
CA ILE A 217 41.42 10.56 1.84
C ILE A 217 42.84 10.14 1.44
N GLN A 218 43.09 9.79 0.18
CA GLN A 218 44.43 9.41 -0.28
C GLN A 218 45.43 10.56 -0.12
N LYS A 219 45.01 11.80 -0.41
CA LYS A 219 45.85 12.99 -0.24
C LYS A 219 46.24 13.23 1.22
N THR A 220 45.32 12.97 2.16
CA THR A 220 45.51 13.25 3.59
C THR A 220 46.17 12.09 4.34
N HIS A 221 45.80 10.84 4.03
CA HIS A 221 46.19 9.63 4.77
C HIS A 221 47.13 8.69 3.98
N GLY A 222 47.52 9.08 2.77
CA GLY A 222 48.47 8.36 1.92
C GLY A 222 47.91 7.10 1.24
N PRO A 223 48.71 6.44 0.39
CA PRO A 223 48.24 5.33 -0.46
C PRO A 223 47.72 4.10 0.29
N ARG A 224 48.22 3.85 1.51
CA ARG A 224 47.79 2.72 2.35
C ARG A 224 46.29 2.77 2.70
N SER A 225 45.71 3.98 2.76
CA SER A 225 44.27 4.16 2.99
C SER A 225 43.42 3.45 1.91
N GLN A 226 43.87 3.42 0.66
CA GLN A 226 43.10 2.83 -0.45
C GLN A 226 43.00 1.31 -0.31
N ILE A 227 44.06 0.64 0.15
CA ILE A 227 44.06 -0.81 0.42
C ILE A 227 43.04 -1.15 1.52
N LEU A 228 42.93 -0.30 2.56
CA LEU A 228 41.93 -0.47 3.60
C LEU A 228 40.52 -0.30 3.04
N ILE A 229 40.27 0.79 2.30
CA ILE A 229 38.96 1.09 1.73
C ILE A 229 38.52 -0.07 0.81
N ASP A 230 39.41 -0.57 -0.04
CA ASP A 230 39.10 -1.70 -0.95
C ASP A 230 38.67 -2.95 -0.17
N LYS A 231 39.43 -3.35 0.85
CA LYS A 231 39.05 -4.47 1.73
C LYS A 231 37.71 -4.27 2.43
N LEU A 232 37.40 -3.04 2.85
CA LEU A 232 36.14 -2.72 3.52
C LEU A 232 34.95 -2.70 2.55
N VAL A 233 35.18 -2.30 1.30
CA VAL A 233 34.18 -2.41 0.22
C VAL A 233 33.93 -3.88 -0.13
N ASP A 234 34.99 -4.68 -0.31
CA ASP A 234 34.88 -6.11 -0.63
C ASP A 234 34.14 -6.90 0.48
N SER A 235 34.25 -6.44 1.73
CA SER A 235 33.55 -7.03 2.88
C SER A 235 32.17 -6.42 3.18
N SER A 236 31.65 -5.54 2.31
CA SER A 236 30.35 -4.86 2.48
C SER A 236 30.21 -4.04 3.77
N ILE A 237 31.34 -3.66 4.39
CA ILE A 237 31.38 -2.70 5.50
C ILE A 237 31.26 -1.28 4.97
N LEU A 238 31.88 -1.00 3.82
CA LEU A 238 31.69 0.23 3.07
C LEU A 238 30.90 -0.06 1.80
N ARG A 239 29.96 0.81 1.47
CA ARG A 239 29.35 0.92 0.15
C ARG A 239 30.04 2.04 -0.61
N HIS A 240 30.35 1.79 -1.87
CA HIS A 240 30.92 2.75 -2.81
C HIS A 240 29.86 3.12 -3.85
N GLY A 241 29.76 4.41 -4.18
CA GLY A 241 28.87 4.90 -5.24
C GLY A 241 27.60 5.61 -4.73
N PRO A 242 26.75 6.07 -5.65
CA PRO A 242 25.61 6.91 -5.30
C PRO A 242 24.52 6.14 -4.54
N ILE A 243 23.83 6.85 -3.64
CA ILE A 243 22.65 6.34 -2.92
C ILE A 243 21.39 6.78 -3.67
N VAL A 244 20.61 5.82 -4.15
CA VAL A 244 19.26 6.08 -4.65
C VAL A 244 18.31 6.20 -3.46
N SER A 245 17.61 7.32 -3.33
CA SER A 245 16.70 7.54 -2.20
C SER A 245 15.51 6.56 -2.23
N SER A 246 15.32 5.85 -1.10
CA SER A 246 14.17 4.97 -0.88
C SER A 246 12.86 5.72 -0.58
N SER A 247 12.93 7.02 -0.29
CA SER A 247 11.82 7.84 0.23
C SER A 247 11.36 8.95 -0.72
N ARG A 248 11.74 8.90 -2.00
CA ARG A 248 11.47 9.96 -2.96
C ARG A 248 10.86 9.48 -4.26
N LEU A 249 10.13 10.40 -4.91
CA LEU A 249 9.54 10.19 -6.23
C LEU A 249 10.52 10.51 -7.36
N ASP A 250 11.31 11.56 -7.17
CA ASP A 250 12.28 12.18 -8.08
C ASP A 250 13.68 11.57 -7.95
N ALA A 251 13.75 10.28 -7.63
CA ALA A 251 15.02 9.59 -7.39
C ALA A 251 15.91 9.50 -8.65
N LEU A 252 15.33 9.60 -9.86
CA LEU A 252 16.10 9.67 -11.11
C LEU A 252 16.79 11.03 -11.25
N GLU A 253 16.07 12.11 -10.95
CA GLU A 253 16.57 13.48 -10.94
C GLU A 253 17.69 13.64 -9.91
N GLU A 254 17.53 13.05 -8.72
CA GLU A 254 18.57 13.00 -7.70
C GLU A 254 19.83 12.26 -8.18
N LEU A 255 19.66 11.10 -8.82
CA LEU A 255 20.77 10.32 -9.38
C LEU A 255 21.49 11.09 -10.50
N LEU A 256 20.74 11.76 -11.39
CA LEU A 256 21.31 12.61 -12.43
C LEU A 256 22.13 13.76 -11.82
N ALA A 257 21.59 14.47 -10.83
CA ALA A 257 22.31 15.55 -10.15
C ALA A 257 23.60 15.04 -9.48
N MET A 258 23.57 13.86 -8.85
CA MET A 258 24.77 13.25 -8.27
C MET A 258 25.84 12.92 -9.32
N VAL A 259 25.46 12.44 -10.50
CA VAL A 259 26.40 12.14 -11.59
C VAL A 259 26.94 13.42 -12.24
N SER A 260 26.11 14.43 -12.42
CA SER A 260 26.52 15.73 -12.99
C SER A 260 27.57 16.44 -12.15
N ASP A 261 27.55 16.25 -10.82
CA ASP A 261 28.52 16.82 -9.88
C ASP A 261 29.87 16.07 -9.88
N LEU A 262 29.99 14.93 -10.59
CA LEU A 262 31.25 14.20 -10.71
C LEU A 262 32.26 14.95 -11.61
N PRO A 263 33.56 14.65 -11.49
CA PRO A 263 34.60 15.28 -12.32
C PRO A 263 34.32 15.16 -13.81
N GLU A 264 34.70 16.19 -14.56
CA GLU A 264 34.55 16.21 -16.02
C GLU A 264 35.32 15.06 -16.66
N GLY A 265 34.68 14.38 -17.61
CA GLY A 265 35.26 13.21 -18.26
C GLY A 265 34.25 12.49 -19.16
N SER A 266 34.78 11.61 -20.01
CA SER A 266 33.97 10.90 -21.00
C SER A 266 32.91 9.99 -20.35
N ALA A 267 33.22 9.41 -19.18
CA ALA A 267 32.24 8.64 -18.43
C ALA A 267 31.10 9.51 -17.89
N ARG A 268 31.41 10.73 -17.40
CA ARG A 268 30.40 11.66 -16.87
C ARG A 268 29.41 12.01 -17.95
N ASP A 269 29.91 12.48 -19.08
CA ASP A 269 29.07 12.93 -20.19
C ASP A 269 28.19 11.78 -20.71
N ARG A 270 28.76 10.57 -20.83
CA ARG A 270 28.01 9.36 -21.19
C ARG A 270 26.90 9.01 -20.20
N TRP A 271 27.14 9.08 -18.89
CA TRP A 271 26.12 8.73 -17.90
C TRP A 271 25.07 9.83 -17.72
N VAL A 272 25.45 11.09 -17.79
CA VAL A 272 24.52 12.23 -17.84
C VAL A 272 23.60 12.08 -19.05
N GLU A 273 24.14 11.78 -20.23
CA GLU A 273 23.36 11.51 -21.43
C GLU A 273 22.40 10.34 -21.21
N ARG A 274 22.88 9.18 -20.74
CA ARG A 274 22.05 7.99 -20.47
C ARG A 274 20.89 8.28 -19.51
N LEU A 275 21.15 8.96 -18.40
CA LEU A 275 20.12 9.30 -17.41
C LEU A 275 19.14 10.35 -17.95
N THR A 276 19.62 11.29 -18.77
CA THR A 276 18.77 12.25 -19.48
C THR A 276 17.88 11.55 -20.50
N THR A 277 18.38 10.55 -21.23
CA THR A 277 17.57 9.70 -22.11
C THR A 277 16.47 8.98 -21.32
N TRP A 278 16.76 8.50 -20.11
CA TRP A 278 15.73 7.91 -19.24
C TRP A 278 14.67 8.94 -18.80
N GLN A 279 15.06 10.18 -18.50
CA GLN A 279 14.10 11.25 -18.21
C GLN A 279 13.19 11.55 -19.41
N GLN A 280 13.77 11.65 -20.61
CA GLN A 280 13.04 11.85 -21.87
C GLN A 280 12.12 10.66 -22.16
N TRP A 281 12.60 9.44 -21.97
CA TRP A 281 11.82 8.22 -22.16
C TRP A 281 10.59 8.20 -21.26
N ARG A 282 10.70 8.58 -19.97
CA ARG A 282 9.52 8.68 -19.08
C ARG A 282 8.50 9.69 -19.61
N ALA A 283 8.96 10.84 -20.10
CA ALA A 283 8.09 11.88 -20.64
C ALA A 283 7.37 11.39 -21.92
N GLN A 284 8.11 10.75 -22.82
CA GLN A 284 7.57 10.12 -24.03
C GLN A 284 6.56 9.01 -23.67
N MET A 285 6.93 8.08 -22.80
CA MET A 285 6.07 6.98 -22.35
C MET A 285 4.79 7.47 -21.65
N SER A 286 4.84 8.64 -20.99
CA SER A 286 3.66 9.25 -20.35
C SER A 286 2.68 9.85 -21.36
N ALA A 287 3.16 10.33 -22.51
CA ALA A 287 2.35 10.97 -23.55
C ALA A 287 2.01 10.05 -24.74
N ALA A 288 2.70 8.91 -24.86
CA ALA A 288 2.60 8.00 -25.99
C ALA A 288 1.25 7.25 -26.05
N SER A 289 0.80 6.98 -27.28
CA SER A 289 -0.33 6.08 -27.56
C SER A 289 -0.01 4.64 -27.14
N PHE A 290 -1.04 3.80 -27.01
CA PHE A 290 -0.85 2.40 -26.62
C PHE A 290 0.16 1.64 -27.51
N GLU A 291 0.07 1.83 -28.82
CA GLU A 291 0.94 1.16 -29.81
C GLU A 291 2.40 1.62 -29.67
N GLU A 292 2.63 2.92 -29.45
CA GLU A 292 3.96 3.47 -29.22
C GLU A 292 4.55 2.98 -27.90
N ARG A 293 3.73 2.88 -26.85
CA ARG A 293 4.15 2.41 -25.53
C ARG A 293 4.67 0.98 -25.54
N GLN A 294 4.13 0.11 -26.38
CA GLN A 294 4.65 -1.25 -26.54
C GLN A 294 6.08 -1.23 -27.09
N LYS A 295 6.34 -0.41 -28.11
CA LYS A 295 7.67 -0.24 -28.72
C LYS A 295 8.65 0.40 -27.73
N LEU A 296 8.25 1.48 -27.07
CA LEU A 296 9.05 2.17 -26.07
C LEU A 296 9.46 1.25 -24.91
N LEU A 297 8.60 0.31 -24.51
CA LEU A 297 8.95 -0.66 -23.47
C LEU A 297 9.99 -1.68 -23.96
N GLU A 298 9.91 -2.14 -25.21
CA GLU A 298 10.87 -3.08 -25.79
C GLU A 298 12.25 -2.43 -25.97
N GLU A 299 12.26 -1.19 -26.48
CA GLU A 299 13.48 -0.38 -26.62
C GLU A 299 14.11 -0.11 -25.24
N ALA A 300 13.30 0.28 -24.26
CA ALA A 300 13.78 0.49 -22.89
C ALA A 300 14.29 -0.79 -22.24
N ALA A 301 13.63 -1.93 -22.47
CA ALA A 301 14.11 -3.22 -21.95
C ALA A 301 15.51 -3.55 -22.51
N LEU A 302 15.71 -3.41 -23.81
CA LEU A 302 17.00 -3.63 -24.46
C LEU A 302 18.06 -2.64 -23.96
N GLN A 303 17.71 -1.35 -23.85
CA GLN A 303 18.60 -0.32 -23.33
C GLN A 303 19.01 -0.62 -21.89
N PHE A 304 18.06 -0.99 -21.02
CA PHE A 304 18.33 -1.35 -19.64
C PHE A 304 19.22 -2.58 -19.53
N GLU A 305 18.92 -3.63 -20.29
CA GLU A 305 19.71 -4.87 -20.34
C GLU A 305 21.14 -4.61 -20.83
N THR A 306 21.30 -3.75 -21.85
CA THR A 306 22.61 -3.35 -22.37
C THR A 306 23.42 -2.54 -21.35
N GLN A 307 22.77 -1.63 -20.61
CA GLN A 307 23.43 -0.77 -19.63
C GLN A 307 23.78 -1.50 -18.33
N THR A 308 22.98 -2.50 -17.95
CA THR A 308 23.09 -3.14 -16.63
C THR A 308 23.51 -4.60 -16.65
N GLY A 309 23.35 -5.31 -17.77
CA GLY A 309 23.51 -6.76 -17.86
C GLY A 309 22.44 -7.55 -17.11
N LEU A 310 21.41 -6.89 -16.58
CA LEU A 310 20.31 -7.51 -15.85
C LEU A 310 19.04 -7.52 -16.71
N SER A 311 18.23 -8.57 -16.59
CA SER A 311 16.94 -8.61 -17.29
C SER A 311 16.02 -7.46 -16.86
N ALA A 312 15.32 -6.87 -17.83
CA ALA A 312 14.31 -5.85 -17.58
C ALA A 312 12.99 -6.42 -17.00
N TRP A 313 12.90 -7.75 -16.85
CA TRP A 313 11.70 -8.47 -16.45
C TRP A 313 11.96 -9.28 -15.17
N ARG A 314 11.10 -9.15 -14.15
CA ARG A 314 11.23 -9.83 -12.85
C ARG A 314 9.93 -10.51 -12.42
N GLY A 315 10.05 -11.49 -11.51
CA GLY A 315 8.93 -12.01 -10.72
C GLY A 315 7.89 -12.82 -11.48
N THR A 316 8.30 -13.86 -12.23
CA THR A 316 7.37 -14.82 -12.85
C THR A 316 6.49 -15.51 -11.80
N GLY A 317 5.30 -14.95 -11.54
CA GLY A 317 4.25 -15.56 -10.70
C GLY A 317 3.93 -14.85 -9.38
N ALA A 318 4.74 -13.89 -8.90
CA ALA A 318 4.40 -13.13 -7.70
C ALA A 318 3.55 -11.89 -8.04
N MET A 319 2.47 -11.63 -7.28
CA MET A 319 1.84 -10.31 -7.23
C MET A 319 2.66 -9.42 -6.27
N TYR A 320 2.77 -8.11 -6.53
CA TYR A 320 3.39 -7.07 -5.67
C TYR A 320 4.89 -6.82 -5.78
N GLU A 321 5.59 -7.47 -6.70
CA GLU A 321 6.93 -7.03 -7.14
C GLU A 321 6.80 -6.25 -8.45
N ASP A 322 7.68 -5.26 -8.63
CA ASP A 322 7.77 -4.51 -9.88
C ASP A 322 8.27 -5.47 -10.98
N ARG A 323 7.34 -5.97 -11.82
CA ARG A 323 7.62 -6.98 -12.87
C ARG A 323 8.44 -6.43 -14.03
N THR A 324 8.41 -5.12 -14.22
CA THR A 324 9.10 -4.39 -15.27
C THR A 324 9.99 -3.32 -14.64
N ILE A 325 10.78 -2.65 -15.46
CA ILE A 325 11.66 -1.54 -15.05
C ILE A 325 10.89 -0.24 -14.72
N TYR A 326 9.59 -0.16 -15.01
CA TYR A 326 8.79 1.06 -14.84
C TYR A 326 7.44 0.78 -14.15
N TYR A 327 6.88 1.82 -13.54
CA TYR A 327 5.48 1.85 -13.14
C TYR A 327 4.86 3.18 -13.54
N GLU A 328 3.53 3.26 -13.51
CA GLU A 328 2.82 4.48 -13.80
C GLU A 328 1.69 4.74 -12.81
N GLU A 329 1.38 6.03 -12.66
CA GLU A 329 0.20 6.51 -11.96
C GLU A 329 -0.57 7.45 -12.89
N ALA A 330 -1.87 7.58 -12.64
CA ALA A 330 -2.75 8.49 -13.38
C ALA A 330 -3.62 9.31 -12.42
N ARG A 331 -3.87 10.55 -12.79
CA ARG A 331 -4.85 11.43 -12.15
C ARG A 331 -6.20 11.27 -12.83
N GLY A 332 -7.26 11.12 -12.04
CA GLY A 332 -8.61 11.00 -12.58
C GLY A 332 -9.23 12.34 -12.98
N SER A 333 -10.50 12.28 -13.39
CA SER A 333 -11.31 13.39 -13.86
C SER A 333 -11.93 14.23 -12.75
N ILE A 334 -11.68 13.91 -11.47
CA ILE A 334 -12.17 14.75 -10.36
C ILE A 334 -11.32 16.02 -10.30
N ARG A 335 -11.94 17.18 -10.57
CA ARG A 335 -11.31 18.49 -10.43
C ARG A 335 -11.30 18.93 -8.97
N GLU A 336 -12.46 18.85 -8.35
CA GLU A 336 -12.65 19.24 -6.96
C GLU A 336 -13.61 18.26 -6.27
N LEU A 337 -13.17 17.72 -5.14
CA LEU A 337 -14.05 17.07 -4.16
C LEU A 337 -13.90 17.84 -2.85
N THR A 338 -14.98 18.43 -2.38
CA THR A 338 -14.94 19.23 -1.14
C THR A 338 -15.96 18.68 -0.16
N PHE A 339 -15.49 18.34 1.03
CA PHE A 339 -16.32 18.02 2.19
C PHE A 339 -16.46 19.29 3.02
N GLY A 340 -17.69 19.78 3.17
CA GLY A 340 -17.97 20.91 4.03
C GLY A 340 -17.98 20.49 5.51
N ARG A 341 -18.08 21.49 6.39
CA ARG A 341 -18.05 21.31 7.84
C ARG A 341 -19.06 20.27 8.35
N ARG A 342 -20.28 20.25 7.82
CA ARG A 342 -21.33 19.32 8.31
C ARG A 342 -20.96 17.87 8.05
N LEU A 343 -20.45 17.56 6.86
CA LEU A 343 -20.00 16.20 6.56
C LEU A 343 -18.75 15.86 7.37
N HIS A 344 -17.81 16.79 7.53
CA HIS A 344 -16.62 16.54 8.34
C HIS A 344 -16.98 16.20 9.80
N GLU A 345 -17.83 17.01 10.45
CA GLU A 345 -18.30 16.79 11.81
C GLU A 345 -19.07 15.46 11.94
N ASP A 346 -19.96 15.17 10.99
CA ASP A 346 -20.73 13.91 10.98
C ASP A 346 -19.83 12.68 10.74
N LEU A 347 -18.85 12.75 9.83
CA LEU A 347 -17.87 11.67 9.64
C LEU A 347 -17.07 11.41 10.91
N VAL A 348 -16.63 12.45 11.62
CA VAL A 348 -15.91 12.31 12.89
C VAL A 348 -16.82 11.68 13.94
N TYR A 349 -18.04 12.20 14.11
CA TYR A 349 -19.02 11.68 15.06
C TYR A 349 -19.33 10.19 14.85
N ARG A 350 -19.58 9.77 13.60
CA ARG A 350 -19.89 8.38 13.28
C ARG A 350 -18.68 7.46 13.40
N ALA A 351 -17.49 7.92 13.00
CA ALA A 351 -16.28 7.09 13.00
C ALA A 351 -15.64 6.95 14.39
N GLU A 352 -15.71 7.99 15.24
CA GLU A 352 -14.97 8.05 16.49
C GLU A 352 -15.18 6.83 17.40
N PRO A 353 -16.41 6.35 17.67
CA PRO A 353 -16.61 5.16 18.51
C PRO A 353 -15.87 3.93 17.96
N SER A 354 -15.92 3.70 16.65
CA SER A 354 -15.22 2.60 15.98
C SER A 354 -13.69 2.72 16.14
N LEU A 355 -13.16 3.94 16.02
CA LEU A 355 -11.72 4.20 16.21
C LEU A 355 -11.29 4.02 17.68
N GLN A 356 -12.14 4.40 18.65
CA GLN A 356 -11.89 4.16 20.07
C GLN A 356 -11.89 2.66 20.40
N LEU A 357 -12.87 1.90 19.89
CA LEU A 357 -12.91 0.44 19.99
C LEU A 357 -11.64 -0.19 19.41
N SER A 358 -11.25 0.25 18.20
CA SER A 358 -10.08 -0.27 17.50
C SER A 358 -8.78 0.05 18.22
N ALA A 359 -8.70 1.22 18.86
CA ALA A 359 -7.57 1.56 19.71
C ALA A 359 -7.53 0.69 20.97
N ALA A 360 -8.67 0.34 21.58
CA ALA A 360 -8.70 -0.55 22.75
C ALA A 360 -8.19 -1.95 22.39
N ILE A 361 -8.63 -2.46 21.24
CA ILE A 361 -8.19 -3.75 20.70
C ILE A 361 -6.70 -3.73 20.40
N GLY A 362 -6.24 -2.72 19.66
CA GLY A 362 -4.83 -2.61 19.27
C GLY A 362 -3.89 -2.33 20.44
N LYS A 363 -4.33 -1.57 21.46
CA LYS A 363 -3.58 -1.41 22.73
C LYS A 363 -3.41 -2.73 23.45
N ALA A 364 -4.46 -3.55 23.55
CA ALA A 364 -4.35 -4.85 24.20
C ALA A 364 -3.42 -5.82 23.42
N GLN A 365 -3.45 -5.78 22.08
CA GLN A 365 -2.50 -6.53 21.25
C GLN A 365 -1.06 -6.06 21.46
N TRP A 366 -0.85 -4.74 21.51
CA TRP A 366 0.45 -4.15 21.79
C TRP A 366 0.94 -4.51 23.20
N GLU A 367 0.10 -4.47 24.22
CA GLU A 367 0.44 -4.88 25.60
C GLU A 367 0.83 -6.37 25.67
N ALA A 368 0.16 -7.24 24.90
CA ALA A 368 0.54 -8.65 24.79
C ALA A 368 1.93 -8.82 24.17
N LEU A 369 2.20 -8.09 23.10
CA LEU A 369 3.52 -8.06 22.48
C LEU A 369 4.58 -7.46 23.43
N GLN A 370 4.21 -6.44 24.22
CA GLN A 370 5.09 -5.82 25.20
C GLN A 370 5.46 -6.77 26.34
N ARG A 371 4.57 -7.67 26.77
CA ARG A 371 4.91 -8.73 27.74
C ARG A 371 5.98 -9.65 27.19
N SER A 372 5.86 -10.08 25.94
CA SER A 372 6.88 -10.91 25.28
C SER A 372 8.20 -10.14 25.13
N ALA A 373 8.14 -8.89 24.67
CA ALA A 373 9.30 -8.01 24.57
C ALA A 373 10.02 -7.84 25.93
N ARG A 374 9.27 -7.65 27.01
CA ARG A 374 9.81 -7.51 28.37
C ARG A 374 10.47 -8.80 28.85
N ALA A 375 9.88 -9.96 28.57
CA ALA A 375 10.50 -11.24 28.90
C ALA A 375 11.84 -11.43 28.18
N VAL A 376 11.90 -11.09 26.88
CA VAL A 376 13.14 -11.11 26.11
C VAL A 376 14.17 -10.14 26.68
N PHE A 377 13.75 -8.91 26.99
CA PHE A 377 14.62 -7.89 27.60
C PHE A 377 15.21 -8.36 28.94
N MET A 378 14.37 -8.83 29.87
CA MET A 378 14.82 -9.26 31.20
C MET A 378 15.77 -10.46 31.15
N ARG A 379 15.67 -11.32 30.15
CA ARG A 379 16.66 -12.40 29.96
C ARG A 379 17.98 -11.89 29.41
N LEU A 380 17.95 -10.93 28.48
CA LEU A 380 19.16 -10.30 27.95
C LEU A 380 19.86 -9.42 28.99
N SER A 381 19.09 -8.84 29.91
CA SER A 381 19.57 -7.92 30.94
C SER A 381 18.79 -8.09 32.25
N PRO A 382 19.15 -9.10 33.08
CA PRO A 382 18.47 -9.36 34.36
C PRO A 382 18.54 -8.18 35.34
N ASN A 383 19.58 -7.35 35.22
CA ASN A 383 19.80 -6.18 36.08
C ASN A 383 19.10 -4.91 35.58
N GLY A 384 18.34 -4.99 34.48
CA GLY A 384 17.60 -3.84 33.93
C GLY A 384 18.44 -2.82 33.16
N THR A 385 19.73 -3.10 32.91
CA THR A 385 20.57 -2.24 32.08
C THR A 385 20.08 -2.24 30.62
N PRO A 386 20.02 -1.08 29.93
CA PRO A 386 19.71 -1.04 28.50
C PRO A 386 20.62 -1.96 27.69
N VAL A 387 20.09 -2.54 26.61
CA VAL A 387 20.82 -3.45 25.72
C VAL A 387 20.88 -2.88 24.31
N PRO A 388 21.92 -3.18 23.50
CA PRO A 388 21.95 -2.73 22.11
C PRO A 388 20.71 -3.18 21.33
N ALA A 389 20.08 -2.25 20.61
CA ALA A 389 18.84 -2.51 19.87
C ALA A 389 18.97 -3.66 18.85
N PRO A 390 20.07 -3.80 18.07
CA PRO A 390 20.21 -4.92 17.14
C PRO A 390 20.16 -6.29 17.85
N ARG A 391 20.83 -6.41 19.00
CA ARG A 391 20.82 -7.63 19.82
C ARG A 391 19.43 -7.97 20.35
N PHE A 392 18.68 -6.96 20.80
CA PHE A 392 17.30 -7.15 21.24
C PHE A 392 16.39 -7.60 20.09
N ILE A 393 16.49 -6.93 18.94
CA ILE A 393 15.67 -7.23 17.75
C ILE A 393 15.93 -8.65 17.26
N ASP A 394 17.18 -9.10 17.21
CA ASP A 394 17.51 -10.45 16.77
C ASP A 394 17.04 -11.52 17.76
N ALA A 395 17.14 -11.26 19.06
CA ALA A 395 16.55 -12.15 20.08
C ALA A 395 15.02 -12.24 19.94
N MET A 396 14.34 -11.10 19.74
CA MET A 396 12.89 -11.06 19.50
C MET A 396 12.50 -11.83 18.23
N LYS A 397 13.26 -11.71 17.12
CA LYS A 397 12.97 -12.48 15.89
C LYS A 397 13.04 -13.99 16.13
N GLY A 398 13.97 -14.44 16.96
CA GLY A 398 14.13 -15.87 17.27
C GLY A 398 12.97 -16.46 18.08
N GLU A 399 12.35 -15.67 18.94
CA GLU A 399 11.34 -16.16 19.89
C GLU A 399 9.91 -15.73 19.57
N VAL A 400 9.76 -14.55 18.99
CA VAL A 400 8.47 -13.96 18.61
C VAL A 400 8.54 -13.59 17.11
N PRO A 401 8.66 -14.60 16.22
CA PRO A 401 8.74 -14.36 14.78
C PRO A 401 7.40 -13.88 14.19
N THR A 402 6.30 -14.17 14.88
CA THR A 402 4.94 -13.80 14.49
C THR A 402 4.27 -13.01 15.59
N MET A 403 3.23 -12.25 15.24
CA MET A 403 2.44 -11.55 16.24
C MET A 403 1.84 -12.57 17.22
N PRO A 404 1.83 -12.27 18.53
CA PRO A 404 1.04 -13.04 19.48
C PRO A 404 -0.39 -13.14 18.95
N ALA A 405 -0.99 -14.32 19.10
CA ALA A 405 -2.41 -14.49 18.79
C ALA A 405 -3.19 -13.39 19.51
N VAL A 406 -4.24 -12.89 18.85
CA VAL A 406 -5.16 -11.94 19.44
C VAL A 406 -5.84 -12.66 20.60
N GLY A 407 -5.22 -12.66 21.77
CA GLY A 407 -5.93 -12.98 23.00
C GLY A 407 -7.12 -12.03 23.02
N THR A 408 -8.34 -12.57 23.04
CA THR A 408 -9.58 -11.79 23.02
C THR A 408 -9.52 -10.79 24.16
N ASN A 409 -9.15 -9.56 23.82
CA ASN A 409 -9.13 -8.50 24.80
C ASN A 409 -10.58 -8.26 25.25
N GLU A 410 -10.75 -7.67 26.43
CA GLU A 410 -12.07 -7.45 27.03
C GLU A 410 -13.04 -6.77 26.06
N ALA A 411 -12.59 -5.76 25.32
CA ALA A 411 -13.44 -5.03 24.38
C ALA A 411 -13.92 -5.92 23.22
N GLN A 412 -13.02 -6.72 22.63
CA GLN A 412 -13.37 -7.66 21.56
C GLN A 412 -14.35 -8.73 22.07
N ARG A 413 -14.06 -9.36 23.21
CA ARG A 413 -14.92 -10.41 23.77
C ARG A 413 -16.30 -9.86 24.11
N ARG A 414 -16.37 -8.69 24.75
CA ARG A 414 -17.64 -8.06 25.09
C ARG A 414 -18.43 -7.66 23.84
N LEU A 415 -17.75 -7.20 22.79
CA LEU A 415 -18.41 -6.96 21.50
C LEU A 415 -18.96 -8.25 20.91
N GLU A 416 -18.20 -9.34 20.92
CA GLU A 416 -18.63 -10.66 20.46
C GLU A 416 -19.85 -11.17 21.28
N GLU A 417 -19.82 -11.02 22.60
CA GLU A 417 -20.94 -11.34 23.50
C GLU A 417 -22.18 -10.49 23.17
N LEU A 418 -22.03 -9.18 22.94
CA LEU A 418 -23.17 -8.32 22.58
C LEU A 418 -23.75 -8.70 21.22
N VAL A 419 -22.88 -8.94 20.23
CA VAL A 419 -23.32 -9.29 18.87
C VAL A 419 -23.97 -10.67 18.84
N SER A 420 -23.44 -11.66 19.57
CA SER A 420 -24.01 -13.02 19.64
C SER A 420 -25.34 -13.08 20.40
N ASN A 421 -25.57 -12.17 21.35
CA ASN A 421 -26.82 -12.10 22.11
C ASN A 421 -27.94 -11.28 21.43
N GLN A 422 -27.66 -10.63 20.30
CA GLN A 422 -28.63 -9.82 19.58
C GLN A 422 -29.01 -10.48 18.25
N SER A 423 -30.32 -10.59 17.99
CA SER A 423 -30.81 -10.99 16.67
C SER A 423 -30.55 -9.89 15.65
N ALA A 424 -30.14 -10.29 14.45
CA ALA A 424 -30.05 -9.37 13.32
C ALA A 424 -31.43 -8.76 13.01
N ASP A 425 -31.45 -7.50 12.59
CA ASP A 425 -32.65 -6.80 12.12
C ASP A 425 -33.11 -7.31 10.74
N ALA A 426 -34.16 -6.70 10.19
CA ALA A 426 -34.72 -7.09 8.89
C ALA A 426 -33.73 -6.94 7.73
N ASP A 427 -32.70 -6.10 7.89
CA ASP A 427 -31.65 -5.85 6.91
C ASP A 427 -30.42 -6.75 7.17
N GLY A 428 -30.52 -7.72 8.08
CA GLY A 428 -29.43 -8.63 8.41
C GLY A 428 -28.31 -7.97 9.23
N CYS A 429 -28.61 -6.87 9.92
CA CYS A 429 -27.65 -6.06 10.66
C CYS A 429 -27.80 -6.22 12.17
N VAL A 430 -26.69 -6.17 12.90
CA VAL A 430 -26.64 -6.02 14.35
C VAL A 430 -26.06 -4.65 14.68
N ARG A 431 -26.74 -3.89 15.53
CA ARG A 431 -26.37 -2.52 15.88
C ARG A 431 -26.07 -2.43 17.36
N ILE A 432 -24.80 -2.19 17.68
CA ILE A 432 -24.32 -2.04 19.05
C ILE A 432 -24.10 -0.56 19.34
N ALA A 433 -24.77 -0.04 20.36
CA ALA A 433 -24.57 1.31 20.83
C ALA A 433 -23.23 1.41 21.61
N PRO A 434 -22.42 2.47 21.40
CA PRO A 434 -21.10 2.57 22.04
C PRO A 434 -21.10 2.47 23.57
N GLU A 435 -22.16 2.97 24.20
CA GLU A 435 -22.35 2.96 25.65
C GLU A 435 -22.44 1.54 26.22
N GLN A 436 -22.88 0.57 25.41
CA GLN A 436 -23.00 -0.84 25.82
C GLN A 436 -21.63 -1.49 26.06
N LEU A 437 -20.56 -1.01 25.43
CA LEU A 437 -19.20 -1.52 25.67
C LEU A 437 -18.51 -0.86 26.85
N MET A 438 -18.93 0.35 27.24
CA MET A 438 -18.27 1.16 28.28
C MET A 438 -16.74 1.21 28.06
N LEU A 439 -16.31 1.56 26.85
CA LEU A 439 -14.90 1.62 26.49
C LEU A 439 -14.16 2.61 27.39
N LYS A 440 -12.98 2.20 27.85
CA LYS A 440 -12.09 3.09 28.59
C LYS A 440 -11.38 4.01 27.61
N GLU A 441 -11.23 5.27 28.01
CA GLU A 441 -10.39 6.20 27.28
C GLU A 441 -8.94 5.71 27.26
N ILE A 442 -8.27 5.93 26.13
CA ILE A 442 -6.89 5.51 25.93
C ILE A 442 -6.04 6.76 25.81
N GLU A 443 -5.05 6.85 26.68
CA GLU A 443 -4.15 7.98 26.71
C GLU A 443 -3.14 7.94 25.55
N GLY A 444 -2.65 9.12 25.19
CA GLY A 444 -1.56 9.29 24.24
C GLY A 444 -1.97 9.44 22.77
N PRO A 445 -1.03 9.92 21.93
CA PRO A 445 -1.28 10.18 20.53
C PRO A 445 -1.45 8.87 19.76
N ARG A 446 -2.42 8.86 18.84
CA ARG A 446 -2.73 7.70 17.98
C ARG A 446 -2.99 8.16 16.57
N TYR A 447 -2.70 7.28 15.62
CA TYR A 447 -2.89 7.56 14.21
C TYR A 447 -3.24 6.30 13.43
N SER A 448 -3.97 6.47 12.33
CA SER A 448 -4.17 5.44 11.32
C SER A 448 -4.54 6.06 9.98
N LEU A 449 -4.04 5.46 8.90
CA LEU A 449 -4.52 5.72 7.55
C LEU A 449 -5.67 4.75 7.27
N LEU A 450 -6.88 5.28 7.25
CA LEU A 450 -8.12 4.55 7.11
C LEU A 450 -8.50 4.42 5.64
N ASP A 451 -8.93 3.22 5.27
CA ASP A 451 -9.68 3.00 4.02
C ASP A 451 -11.17 3.24 4.35
N VAL A 452 -11.68 4.41 3.98
CA VAL A 452 -13.06 4.84 4.28
C VAL A 452 -13.93 4.70 3.03
N PHE A 453 -15.12 4.14 3.22
CA PHE A 453 -16.13 4.01 2.16
C PHE A 453 -17.40 4.73 2.59
N ILE A 454 -17.92 5.54 1.69
CA ILE A 454 -19.22 6.20 1.81
C ILE A 454 -20.18 5.47 0.88
N GLY A 455 -21.26 4.92 1.43
CA GLY A 455 -22.36 4.35 0.66
C GLY A 455 -23.46 5.38 0.50
N ALA A 456 -23.75 5.80 -0.74
CA ALA A 456 -24.87 6.68 -1.04
C ALA A 456 -25.32 6.45 -2.48
N LYS A 457 -26.61 6.66 -2.75
CA LYS A 457 -27.21 6.40 -4.06
C LYS A 457 -26.54 7.20 -5.19
N ASP A 458 -26.26 8.46 -4.92
CA ASP A 458 -25.71 9.45 -5.84
C ASP A 458 -25.13 10.64 -5.05
N MET A 459 -24.60 11.63 -5.78
CA MET A 459 -24.07 12.86 -5.19
C MET A 459 -25.13 13.68 -4.45
N ASP A 460 -26.40 13.65 -4.86
CA ASP A 460 -27.47 14.42 -4.22
C ASP A 460 -27.82 13.83 -2.84
N ALA A 461 -27.85 12.50 -2.72
CA ALA A 461 -27.98 11.81 -1.44
C ALA A 461 -26.82 12.18 -0.48
N LEU A 462 -25.58 12.17 -0.97
CA LEU A 462 -24.43 12.57 -0.17
C LEU A 462 -24.48 14.07 0.22
N ALA A 463 -24.86 14.94 -0.71
CA ALA A 463 -24.97 16.38 -0.49
C ALA A 463 -26.13 16.78 0.46
N SER A 464 -27.03 15.85 0.76
CA SER A 464 -28.10 16.01 1.75
C SER A 464 -27.85 15.26 3.07
N GLY A 465 -26.70 14.60 3.21
CA GLY A 465 -26.35 13.84 4.42
C GLY A 465 -26.96 12.44 4.51
N ASN A 466 -27.56 11.95 3.42
CA ASN A 466 -28.10 10.59 3.35
C ASN A 466 -27.02 9.63 2.82
N TYR A 467 -26.24 9.08 3.75
CA TYR A 467 -25.19 8.12 3.43
C TYR A 467 -24.92 7.17 4.60
N GLU A 468 -24.28 6.05 4.27
CA GLU A 468 -23.73 5.09 5.21
C GLU A 468 -22.20 5.17 5.25
N LEU A 469 -21.62 4.97 6.44
CA LEU A 469 -20.18 5.03 6.66
C LEU A 469 -19.63 3.64 6.98
N PHE A 470 -18.66 3.19 6.19
CA PHE A 470 -17.88 2.00 6.47
C PHE A 470 -16.40 2.34 6.63
N VAL A 471 -15.86 2.00 7.80
CA VAL A 471 -14.41 2.05 8.03
C VAL A 471 -13.87 0.66 7.72
N GLY A 472 -13.16 0.56 6.60
CA GLY A 472 -12.56 -0.67 6.11
C GLY A 472 -11.26 -1.00 6.82
N LYS A 473 -10.17 -1.12 6.04
CA LYS A 473 -8.87 -1.46 6.61
C LYS A 473 -8.28 -0.25 7.35
N MET A 474 -7.75 -0.51 8.53
CA MET A 474 -6.92 0.42 9.29
C MET A 474 -5.46 0.13 8.99
N ASN A 475 -4.77 1.07 8.36
CA ASN A 475 -3.34 0.97 8.10
C ASN A 475 -2.56 1.77 9.15
N HIS A 476 -1.38 1.29 9.52
CA HIS A 476 -0.59 1.89 10.59
C HIS A 476 0.44 2.89 10.08
N HIS A 477 0.00 3.73 9.15
CA HIS A 477 0.82 4.75 8.50
C HIS A 477 0.13 6.10 8.62
N LEU A 478 0.91 7.16 8.53
CA LEU A 478 0.44 8.52 8.32
C LEU A 478 0.31 8.74 6.80
N LEU A 479 -0.66 9.55 6.37
CA LEU A 479 -0.66 10.04 4.99
C LEU A 479 0.45 11.09 4.86
N LEU A 480 1.63 10.65 4.40
CA LEU A 480 2.84 11.47 4.21
C LEU A 480 3.07 11.69 2.71
N ASN A 481 4.05 12.56 2.39
CA ASN A 481 4.63 12.62 1.05
C ASN A 481 5.03 11.21 0.57
N SER A 482 4.44 10.77 -0.52
CA SER A 482 4.48 9.38 -0.98
C SER A 482 4.12 9.30 -2.47
N TRP A 483 4.03 8.10 -3.02
CA TRP A 483 3.47 7.91 -4.37
C TRP A 483 1.99 8.34 -4.47
N LEU A 484 1.25 8.37 -3.35
CA LEU A 484 -0.14 8.85 -3.32
C LEU A 484 -0.24 10.36 -3.52
N THR A 485 0.83 11.10 -3.23
CA THR A 485 0.89 12.56 -3.40
C THR A 485 1.48 12.97 -4.76
N THR A 486 1.53 12.04 -5.72
CA THR A 486 2.15 12.24 -7.04
C THR A 486 1.59 13.46 -7.76
N PHE A 487 0.27 13.64 -7.73
CA PHE A 487 -0.48 14.65 -8.49
C PHE A 487 -1.03 15.79 -7.61
N LEU A 488 -0.56 15.93 -6.37
CA LEU A 488 -0.96 17.07 -5.54
C LEU A 488 -0.56 18.38 -6.24
N PRO A 489 -1.44 19.38 -6.32
CA PRO A 489 -1.14 20.66 -6.99
C PRO A 489 0.07 21.37 -6.38
N SER A 490 0.20 21.39 -5.05
CA SER A 490 1.32 21.99 -4.32
C SER A 490 1.84 21.04 -3.25
N ARG A 491 3.03 20.48 -3.46
CA ARG A 491 3.68 19.59 -2.48
C ARG A 491 4.21 20.34 -1.28
N ASP A 492 4.71 21.55 -1.47
CA ASP A 492 5.29 22.34 -0.38
C ASP A 492 4.20 22.80 0.58
N GLU A 493 3.04 23.21 0.06
CA GLU A 493 1.89 23.56 0.88
C GLU A 493 1.38 22.35 1.68
N TYR A 494 1.19 21.20 1.03
CA TYR A 494 0.82 19.97 1.70
C TYR A 494 1.84 19.56 2.77
N SER A 495 3.14 19.67 2.47
CA SER A 495 4.21 19.36 3.43
C SER A 495 4.17 20.29 4.64
N CYS A 496 3.91 21.58 4.42
CA CYS A 496 3.77 22.57 5.49
C CYS A 496 2.56 22.25 6.37
N GLN A 497 1.38 22.01 5.78
CA GLN A 497 0.16 21.62 6.49
C GLN A 497 0.36 20.33 7.30
N LEU A 498 0.97 19.32 6.70
CA LEU A 498 1.31 18.05 7.35
C LEU A 498 2.24 18.28 8.54
N ASN A 499 3.33 19.04 8.37
CA ASN A 499 4.28 19.32 9.45
C ASN A 499 3.61 20.05 10.62
N ASN A 500 2.79 21.06 10.34
CA ASN A 500 2.01 21.77 11.35
C ASN A 500 1.11 20.80 12.11
N ARG A 501 0.40 19.92 11.39
CA ARG A 501 -0.48 18.93 12.02
C ARG A 501 0.27 17.92 12.88
N LEU A 502 1.44 17.46 12.44
CA LEU A 502 2.28 16.55 13.24
C LEU A 502 2.78 17.24 14.52
N ASN A 503 3.16 18.52 14.44
CA ASN A 503 3.58 19.30 15.60
C ASN A 503 2.42 19.52 16.59
N GLU A 504 1.23 19.89 16.11
CA GLU A 504 0.03 20.11 16.93
C GLU A 504 -0.42 18.86 17.68
N THR A 505 -0.18 17.69 17.11
CA THR A 505 -0.64 16.40 17.63
C THR A 505 0.44 15.65 18.41
N GLY A 506 1.66 16.20 18.51
CA GLY A 506 2.82 15.57 19.13
C GLY A 506 3.44 14.42 18.33
N LEU A 507 2.92 14.15 17.12
CA LEU A 507 3.45 13.09 16.23
C LEU A 507 4.77 13.49 15.56
N SER A 508 5.18 14.75 15.66
CA SER A 508 6.52 15.23 15.25
C SER A 508 7.66 14.59 16.05
N GLU A 509 7.38 14.11 17.26
CA GLU A 509 8.35 13.44 18.14
C GLU A 509 8.61 11.97 17.74
N LEU A 510 7.83 11.43 16.80
CA LEU A 510 8.08 10.10 16.24
C LEU A 510 9.42 10.03 15.52
N THR A 511 10.12 8.91 15.67
CA THR A 511 11.32 8.61 14.88
C THR A 511 10.99 7.54 13.85
N ALA A 512 11.11 7.89 12.56
CA ALA A 512 10.75 7.01 11.47
C ALA A 512 11.86 5.99 11.17
N LEU A 513 11.50 4.70 11.19
CA LEU A 513 12.39 3.62 10.76
C LEU A 513 12.68 3.76 9.26
N GLN A 514 13.95 3.95 8.90
CA GLN A 514 14.40 4.04 7.51
C GLN A 514 14.86 2.65 7.04
N VAL A 515 14.10 2.12 6.08
CA VAL A 515 14.31 0.80 5.48
C VAL A 515 14.36 0.90 3.97
N ARG A 516 14.96 -0.11 3.32
CA ARG A 516 15.04 -0.19 1.87
C ARG A 516 13.65 -0.39 1.25
N ARG A 517 13.33 0.42 0.23
CA ARG A 517 12.11 0.28 -0.58
C ARG A 517 12.09 -1.03 -1.36
N ARG A 518 10.94 -1.72 -1.38
CA ARG A 518 10.76 -3.03 -2.07
C ARG A 518 9.81 -3.00 -3.26
N ASN A 519 8.95 -1.99 -3.34
CA ASN A 519 7.95 -1.83 -4.40
C ASN A 519 7.74 -0.33 -4.63
N LYS A 520 6.77 0.05 -5.46
CA LYS A 520 6.46 1.47 -5.68
C LYS A 520 6.06 2.27 -4.43
N GLY A 521 5.70 1.62 -3.32
CA GLY A 521 5.32 2.30 -2.08
C GLY A 521 6.50 2.91 -1.33
N PHE A 522 6.41 4.18 -0.96
CA PHE A 522 7.35 4.90 -0.09
C PHE A 522 6.62 5.97 0.73
N TYR A 523 7.17 6.33 1.88
CA TYR A 523 6.66 7.43 2.70
C TYR A 523 7.83 8.26 3.23
N SER A 524 7.82 9.56 2.92
CA SER A 524 8.82 10.50 3.40
C SER A 524 8.30 11.21 4.64
N PHE A 525 8.70 10.69 5.81
CA PHE A 525 8.44 11.33 7.09
C PHE A 525 9.24 12.64 7.22
N PRO A 526 8.73 13.72 7.81
CA PRO A 526 9.50 14.96 7.88
C PRO A 526 10.51 15.01 9.05
N GLY A 527 10.28 14.23 10.11
CA GLY A 527 11.11 14.22 11.32
C GLY A 527 12.32 13.28 11.28
N GLU A 528 12.82 12.92 12.46
CA GLU A 528 14.04 12.13 12.63
C GLU A 528 13.94 10.72 12.02
N ARG A 529 15.07 10.21 11.54
CA ARG A 529 15.21 8.86 10.96
C ARG A 529 16.09 7.96 11.80
N LEU A 530 15.61 6.73 11.98
CA LEU A 530 16.41 5.64 12.52
C LEU A 530 16.79 4.67 11.40
N VAL A 531 18.06 4.71 10.99
CA VAL A 531 18.56 4.00 9.81
C VAL A 531 18.84 2.54 10.13
N TYR A 532 18.08 1.63 9.52
CA TYR A 532 18.25 0.18 9.67
C TYR A 532 18.96 -0.47 8.49
N SER A 533 18.59 -0.13 7.25
CA SER A 533 19.12 -0.84 6.08
C SER A 533 19.55 0.03 4.91
N ASP A 534 18.97 1.22 4.75
CA ASP A 534 19.27 2.08 3.61
C ASP A 534 19.45 3.52 4.11
N PRO A 535 20.59 4.20 3.81
CA PRO A 535 20.82 5.56 4.25
C PRO A 535 19.82 6.56 3.64
N ILE A 536 19.71 7.74 4.26
CA ILE A 536 18.92 8.85 3.71
C ILE A 536 19.59 9.45 2.46
N GLY A 537 18.76 9.94 1.54
CA GLY A 537 19.22 10.54 0.27
C GLY A 537 19.93 11.89 0.45
N ARG A 538 20.52 12.40 -0.64
CA ARG A 538 21.17 13.72 -0.70
C ARG A 538 20.19 14.84 -0.35
N PHE A 539 19.00 14.81 -0.92
CA PHE A 539 18.01 15.86 -0.67
C PHE A 539 17.49 15.85 0.77
N ASP A 540 17.25 14.67 1.34
CA ASP A 540 16.82 14.56 2.74
C ASP A 540 17.85 15.22 3.67
N LYS A 541 19.15 15.04 3.41
CA LYS A 541 20.22 15.76 4.12
C LYS A 541 20.16 17.28 3.89
N ALA A 542 19.93 17.72 2.65
CA ALA A 542 19.83 19.15 2.32
C ALA A 542 18.64 19.83 3.01
N TYR A 543 17.53 19.12 3.19
CA TYR A 543 16.36 19.59 3.96
C TYR A 543 16.55 19.47 5.48
N GLY A 544 17.73 19.07 5.96
CA GLY A 544 18.05 18.98 7.39
C GLY A 544 17.41 17.79 8.11
N VAL A 545 17.00 16.74 7.38
CA VAL A 545 16.50 15.50 8.01
C VAL A 545 17.62 14.86 8.82
N ARG A 546 17.43 14.75 10.13
CA ARG A 546 18.37 14.08 11.03
C ARG A 546 18.23 12.56 10.89
N ALA A 547 19.36 11.87 10.90
CA ALA A 547 19.39 10.42 10.83
C ALA A 547 20.40 9.84 11.84
N THR A 548 19.94 8.84 12.58
CA THR A 548 20.74 8.09 13.57
C THR A 548 20.75 6.62 13.16
N SER A 549 21.89 5.95 13.23
CA SER A 549 21.96 4.50 13.00
C SER A 549 21.19 3.74 14.10
N LEU A 550 20.39 2.74 13.71
CA LEU A 550 19.75 1.82 14.67
C LEU A 550 20.79 1.11 15.55
N ALA A 551 22.00 0.87 15.04
CA ALA A 551 23.04 0.21 15.80
C ALA A 551 23.50 1.02 17.02
N ARG A 552 23.32 2.35 17.00
CA ARG A 552 23.61 3.25 18.13
C ARG A 552 22.44 3.36 19.14
N ALA A 553 21.30 2.76 18.82
CA ALA A 553 20.16 2.75 19.72
C ALA A 553 20.25 1.59 20.71
N GLU A 554 19.65 1.80 21.87
CA GLU A 554 19.49 0.79 22.91
C GLU A 554 18.02 0.48 23.11
N VAL A 555 17.73 -0.60 23.81
CA VAL A 555 16.40 -0.97 24.27
C VAL A 555 16.45 -1.05 25.78
N GLY A 556 15.52 -0.38 26.46
CA GLY A 556 15.44 -0.32 27.91
C GLY A 556 14.00 -0.36 28.40
N LEU A 557 13.80 -0.28 29.71
CA LEU A 557 12.49 -0.08 30.32
C LEU A 557 12.31 1.39 30.66
N ASP A 558 11.14 1.94 30.39
CA ASP A 558 10.73 3.23 30.98
C ASP A 558 10.21 3.05 32.42
N ASP A 559 9.80 4.17 33.04
CA ASP A 559 9.34 4.19 34.44
C ASP A 559 8.10 3.32 34.69
N ASP A 560 7.29 3.09 33.64
CA ASP A 560 6.10 2.23 33.68
C ASP A 560 6.43 0.75 33.36
N GLY A 561 7.71 0.43 33.13
CA GLY A 561 8.16 -0.91 32.79
C GLY A 561 7.84 -1.34 31.36
N VAL A 562 7.55 -0.39 30.47
CA VAL A 562 7.36 -0.61 29.03
C VAL A 562 8.72 -0.70 28.35
N VAL A 563 8.88 -1.65 27.43
CA VAL A 563 10.12 -1.77 26.65
C VAL A 563 10.14 -0.69 25.57
N ARG A 564 11.12 0.21 25.64
CA ARG A 564 11.28 1.33 24.72
C ARG A 564 12.60 1.27 23.99
N LEU A 565 12.60 1.83 22.79
CA LEU A 565 13.83 2.18 22.09
C LEU A 565 14.40 3.48 22.70
N MET A 566 15.70 3.51 22.92
CA MET A 566 16.42 4.60 23.54
C MET A 566 17.51 5.11 22.60
N VAL A 567 17.64 6.43 22.46
CA VAL A 567 18.75 7.08 21.75
C VAL A 567 19.34 8.14 22.66
N GLY A 568 20.64 8.04 22.94
CA GLY A 568 21.32 8.96 23.87
C GLY A 568 20.69 8.95 25.27
N GLY A 569 20.24 7.79 25.75
CA GLY A 569 19.59 7.63 27.05
C GLY A 569 18.16 8.17 27.15
N LYS A 570 17.55 8.62 26.04
CA LYS A 570 16.17 9.10 26.01
C LYS A 570 15.26 8.13 25.25
N PRO A 571 14.06 7.83 25.74
CA PRO A 571 13.10 7.02 24.99
C PRO A 571 12.64 7.77 23.74
N ILE A 572 12.56 7.05 22.62
CA ILE A 572 12.01 7.56 21.37
C ILE A 572 10.87 6.65 20.88
N PRO A 573 9.72 7.23 20.46
CA PRO A 573 8.65 6.44 19.88
C PRO A 573 8.94 6.10 18.41
N LEU A 574 9.02 4.81 18.09
CA LEU A 574 9.33 4.35 16.74
C LEU A 574 8.09 4.43 15.82
N TYR A 575 8.26 4.96 14.62
CA TYR A 575 7.27 4.95 13.53
C TYR A 575 7.71 4.03 12.39
N LEU A 576 6.84 3.10 11.99
CA LEU A 576 7.13 2.17 10.89
C LEU A 576 6.63 2.76 9.56
N THR A 577 7.57 3.19 8.71
CA THR A 577 7.29 3.86 7.43
C THR A 577 6.73 2.93 6.36
N LEU A 578 7.20 1.68 6.32
CA LEU A 578 6.95 0.75 5.22
C LEU A 578 6.67 -0.65 5.73
N SER A 579 5.57 -0.82 6.46
CA SER A 579 4.88 -2.10 6.71
C SER A 579 3.78 -1.96 7.74
N ASP A 580 2.77 -2.81 7.57
CA ASP A 580 1.79 -3.12 8.62
C ASP A 580 2.54 -3.67 9.86
N HIS A 581 2.29 -3.10 11.05
CA HIS A 581 2.86 -3.55 12.33
C HIS A 581 2.74 -5.06 12.53
N GLN A 582 1.71 -5.68 11.95
CA GLN A 582 1.46 -7.11 12.03
C GLN A 582 2.54 -7.99 11.37
N LYS A 583 3.41 -7.42 10.53
CA LYS A 583 4.43 -8.17 9.77
C LYS A 583 5.79 -8.21 10.45
N TYR A 584 6.06 -7.35 11.42
CA TYR A 584 7.38 -7.20 12.03
C TYR A 584 7.27 -6.99 13.55
N PRO A 585 6.94 -8.05 14.31
CA PRO A 585 6.74 -7.97 15.76
C PRO A 585 7.87 -7.28 16.54
N PRO A 586 9.17 -7.50 16.25
CA PRO A 586 10.25 -6.84 17.00
C PRO A 586 10.20 -5.31 16.93
N PHE A 587 9.83 -4.74 15.77
CA PHE A 587 9.71 -3.30 15.60
C PHE A 587 8.35 -2.78 16.08
N ALA A 588 7.28 -3.55 15.90
CA ALA A 588 5.96 -3.21 16.42
C ALA A 588 5.95 -3.12 17.95
N ALA A 589 6.74 -3.96 18.63
CA ALA A 589 6.92 -3.92 20.08
C ALA A 589 7.59 -2.63 20.59
N LEU A 590 8.31 -1.91 19.72
CA LEU A 590 9.03 -0.67 20.04
C LEU A 590 8.29 0.59 19.53
N ALA A 591 7.17 0.39 18.83
CA ALA A 591 6.32 1.46 18.31
C ALA A 591 5.24 1.85 19.32
N LEU A 592 4.45 2.88 18.98
CA LEU A 592 3.24 3.23 19.72
C LEU A 592 2.14 2.14 19.56
N PRO A 593 1.20 2.04 20.51
CA PRO A 593 -0.03 1.26 20.32
C PRO A 593 -0.75 1.66 19.02
N TRP A 594 -1.21 0.67 18.27
CA TRP A 594 -1.90 0.90 16.99
C TRP A 594 -3.42 0.74 17.11
N LEU A 595 -4.14 1.13 16.06
CA LEU A 595 -5.55 0.79 15.90
C LEU A 595 -5.65 -0.56 15.20
N ALA A 596 -6.43 -1.49 15.75
CA ALA A 596 -6.70 -2.78 15.15
C ALA A 596 -8.20 -2.91 14.87
N ALA A 597 -8.55 -3.27 13.63
CA ALA A 597 -9.94 -3.46 13.27
C ALA A 597 -10.57 -4.62 14.09
N PRO A 598 -11.81 -4.47 14.58
CA PRO A 598 -12.53 -5.57 15.22
C PRO A 598 -12.78 -6.70 14.20
N GLU A 599 -12.74 -7.94 14.68
CA GLU A 599 -13.02 -9.13 13.87
C GLU A 599 -13.87 -10.10 14.69
N ILE A 600 -15.17 -10.11 14.41
CA ILE A 600 -16.15 -11.01 15.03
C ILE A 600 -16.39 -12.17 14.08
N ASP A 601 -16.35 -13.39 14.61
CA ASP A 601 -16.65 -14.62 13.86
C ASP A 601 -17.62 -15.47 14.67
N LEU A 602 -18.88 -15.52 14.24
CA LEU A 602 -19.93 -16.32 14.87
C LEU A 602 -20.08 -17.71 14.21
N GLY A 603 -19.10 -18.14 13.42
CA GLY A 603 -19.09 -19.43 12.73
C GLY A 603 -19.58 -19.31 11.29
N GLN A 604 -20.62 -20.08 10.92
CA GLN A 604 -21.04 -20.17 9.51
C GLN A 604 -21.55 -18.84 8.94
N HIS A 605 -22.24 -18.03 9.74
CA HIS A 605 -22.77 -16.74 9.34
C HIS A 605 -22.50 -15.70 10.43
N THR A 606 -21.99 -14.54 10.04
CA THR A 606 -21.88 -13.36 10.90
C THR A 606 -22.63 -12.21 10.24
N PRO A 607 -23.60 -11.57 10.93
CA PRO A 607 -24.36 -10.44 10.39
C PRO A 607 -23.47 -9.23 10.11
N ARG A 608 -23.99 -8.23 9.38
CA ARG A 608 -23.32 -6.93 9.28
C ARG A 608 -23.35 -6.27 10.66
N ILE A 609 -22.23 -5.71 11.09
CA ILE A 609 -22.11 -5.12 12.43
C ILE A 609 -21.91 -3.61 12.33
N TYR A 610 -22.83 -2.86 12.94
CA TYR A 610 -22.68 -1.44 13.22
C TYR A 610 -22.24 -1.25 14.66
N PHE A 611 -21.33 -0.30 14.85
CA PHE A 611 -20.97 0.23 16.16
C PHE A 611 -21.24 1.73 16.16
N GLY A 612 -22.29 2.15 16.87
CA GLY A 612 -22.94 3.44 16.61
C GLY A 612 -23.47 3.51 15.18
N ASP A 613 -23.15 4.59 14.47
CA ASP A 613 -23.60 4.87 13.10
C ASP A 613 -22.57 4.48 12.02
N CYS A 614 -21.58 3.65 12.39
CA CYS A 614 -20.52 3.19 11.49
C CYS A 614 -20.56 1.66 11.34
N VAL A 615 -20.51 1.19 10.09
CA VAL A 615 -20.25 -0.23 9.81
C VAL A 615 -18.80 -0.52 10.12
N ILE A 616 -18.58 -1.47 11.03
CA ILE A 616 -17.25 -1.93 11.44
C ILE A 616 -16.91 -3.29 10.86
N GLN A 617 -17.91 -4.06 10.45
CA GLN A 617 -17.74 -5.36 9.83
C GLN A 617 -18.88 -5.65 8.85
N ARG A 618 -18.51 -6.00 7.62
CA ARG A 618 -19.43 -6.50 6.59
C ARG A 618 -19.99 -7.87 6.98
N GLN A 619 -21.20 -8.20 6.53
CA GLN A 619 -21.78 -9.53 6.66
C GLN A 619 -20.85 -10.59 6.04
N ARG A 620 -20.70 -11.72 6.72
CA ARG A 620 -19.78 -12.81 6.34
C ARG A 620 -20.43 -14.18 6.39
N TRP A 621 -19.96 -15.06 5.52
CA TRP A 621 -20.29 -16.48 5.54
C TRP A 621 -19.04 -17.32 5.40
N SER A 622 -18.87 -18.34 6.23
CA SER A 622 -17.69 -19.19 6.27
C SER A 622 -18.06 -20.64 6.03
N PHE A 623 -17.34 -21.31 5.12
CA PHE A 623 -17.58 -22.71 4.77
C PHE A 623 -16.27 -23.47 4.57
N ALA A 624 -16.30 -24.76 4.91
CA ALA A 624 -15.33 -25.71 4.39
C ALA A 624 -15.51 -25.81 2.87
N ALA A 625 -14.42 -25.92 2.12
CA ALA A 625 -14.49 -25.96 0.65
C ALA A 625 -15.28 -27.18 0.16
N GLU A 626 -15.20 -28.31 0.87
CA GLU A 626 -15.91 -29.54 0.51
C GLU A 626 -17.44 -29.40 0.62
N ALA A 627 -17.94 -28.50 1.47
CA ALA A 627 -19.37 -28.23 1.59
C ALA A 627 -19.97 -27.56 0.33
N LEU A 628 -19.11 -27.11 -0.60
CA LEU A 628 -19.49 -26.46 -1.85
C LEU A 628 -19.11 -27.31 -3.08
N ASN A 629 -18.96 -28.64 -2.91
CA ASN A 629 -18.57 -29.55 -4.01
C ASN A 629 -19.48 -29.46 -5.23
N ASP A 630 -20.79 -29.24 -5.04
CA ASP A 630 -21.74 -29.01 -6.14
C ASP A 630 -21.28 -27.89 -7.08
N LEU A 631 -20.69 -26.80 -6.56
CA LEU A 631 -20.17 -25.72 -7.40
C LEU A 631 -18.92 -26.12 -8.18
N THR A 632 -18.19 -27.14 -7.71
CA THR A 632 -16.93 -27.58 -8.32
C THR A 632 -17.11 -28.69 -9.36
N GLU A 633 -18.19 -29.45 -9.26
CA GLU A 633 -18.52 -30.59 -10.10
C GLU A 633 -19.43 -30.22 -11.28
N MET A 634 -20.22 -29.15 -11.14
CA MET A 634 -21.17 -28.70 -12.15
C MET A 634 -20.56 -27.74 -13.19
N SER A 635 -21.25 -27.58 -14.33
CA SER A 635 -20.89 -26.61 -15.38
C SER A 635 -22.13 -26.09 -16.12
N GLY A 636 -22.03 -24.95 -16.81
CA GLY A 636 -23.13 -24.37 -17.56
C GLY A 636 -24.37 -24.10 -16.71
N VAL A 637 -25.55 -24.49 -17.22
CA VAL A 637 -26.84 -24.30 -16.54
C VAL A 637 -26.86 -24.95 -15.16
N ALA A 638 -26.30 -26.15 -15.01
CA ALA A 638 -26.25 -26.85 -13.73
C ALA A 638 -25.42 -26.10 -12.69
N LEU A 639 -24.33 -25.44 -13.10
CA LEU A 639 -23.52 -24.59 -12.21
C LEU A 639 -24.29 -23.35 -11.78
N LEU A 640 -24.99 -22.68 -12.69
CA LEU A 640 -25.84 -21.52 -12.37
C LEU A 640 -26.93 -21.90 -11.37
N LYS A 641 -27.61 -23.04 -11.59
CA LYS A 641 -28.64 -23.57 -10.69
C LYS A 641 -28.06 -23.90 -9.32
N ALA A 642 -26.96 -24.66 -9.24
CA ALA A 642 -26.31 -25.01 -7.98
C ALA A 642 -25.89 -23.75 -7.20
N ALA A 643 -25.36 -22.74 -7.90
CA ALA A 643 -24.96 -21.48 -7.31
C ALA A 643 -26.15 -20.66 -6.77
N GLN A 644 -27.28 -20.63 -7.47
CA GLN A 644 -28.50 -19.98 -6.97
C GLN A 644 -29.11 -20.72 -5.77
N THR A 645 -29.14 -22.06 -5.81
CA THR A 645 -29.58 -22.87 -4.67
C THR A 645 -28.71 -22.60 -3.44
N PHE A 646 -27.38 -22.60 -3.61
CA PHE A 646 -26.44 -22.27 -2.54
C PHE A 646 -26.70 -20.86 -1.98
N ARG A 647 -26.80 -19.87 -2.87
CA ARG A 647 -27.07 -18.47 -2.50
C ARG A 647 -28.36 -18.34 -1.69
N GLN A 648 -29.46 -18.94 -2.15
CA GLN A 648 -30.76 -18.88 -1.48
C GLN A 648 -30.76 -19.64 -0.15
N THR A 649 -30.13 -20.81 -0.10
CA THR A 649 -30.06 -21.66 1.11
C THR A 649 -29.40 -20.91 2.28
N TYR A 650 -28.35 -20.14 1.99
CA TYR A 650 -27.58 -19.41 3.01
C TYR A 650 -27.82 -17.89 2.99
N ALA A 651 -28.83 -17.44 2.25
CA ALA A 651 -29.20 -16.03 2.10
C ALA A 651 -28.03 -15.08 1.74
N LEU A 652 -27.14 -15.50 0.83
CA LEU A 652 -26.08 -14.63 0.34
C LEU A 652 -26.65 -13.55 -0.61
N PRO A 653 -26.10 -12.33 -0.60
CA PRO A 653 -26.40 -11.34 -1.62
C PRO A 653 -25.86 -11.80 -2.98
N GLU A 654 -26.35 -11.19 -4.06
CA GLU A 654 -25.91 -11.55 -5.41
C GLU A 654 -24.42 -11.30 -5.66
N ARG A 655 -23.86 -10.29 -4.97
CA ARG A 655 -22.50 -9.79 -5.18
C ARG A 655 -21.73 -9.89 -3.88
N VAL A 656 -20.66 -10.68 -3.90
CA VAL A 656 -19.81 -10.96 -2.74
C VAL A 656 -18.33 -10.91 -3.13
N PHE A 657 -17.47 -10.79 -2.14
CA PHE A 657 -16.05 -11.09 -2.23
C PHE A 657 -15.75 -12.43 -1.57
N ALA A 658 -15.13 -13.36 -2.29
CA ALA A 658 -14.72 -14.66 -1.78
C ALA A 658 -13.21 -14.67 -1.49
N LYS A 659 -12.82 -15.02 -0.25
CA LYS A 659 -11.43 -15.18 0.18
C LYS A 659 -11.20 -16.64 0.60
N ALA A 660 -10.15 -17.25 0.06
CA ALA A 660 -9.74 -18.62 0.41
C ALA A 660 -8.23 -18.66 0.67
N ASP A 661 -7.74 -19.73 1.29
CA ASP A 661 -6.33 -19.94 1.62
C ASP A 661 -5.41 -19.99 0.39
N ALA A 662 -5.90 -20.52 -0.74
CA ALA A 662 -5.13 -20.62 -1.98
C ALA A 662 -4.92 -19.28 -2.72
N GLU A 663 -5.62 -18.21 -2.32
CA GLU A 663 -5.52 -16.91 -2.97
C GLU A 663 -5.33 -15.79 -1.95
N ARG A 664 -4.27 -15.00 -2.13
CA ARG A 664 -3.88 -13.98 -1.14
C ARG A 664 -4.94 -12.88 -1.00
N LYS A 665 -5.70 -12.58 -2.06
CA LYS A 665 -6.67 -11.49 -2.10
C LYS A 665 -8.08 -12.00 -2.42
N PRO A 666 -9.13 -11.44 -1.80
CA PRO A 666 -10.49 -11.81 -2.14
C PRO A 666 -10.77 -11.61 -3.64
N ILE A 667 -11.52 -12.50 -4.27
CA ILE A 667 -12.04 -12.34 -5.64
C ILE A 667 -13.47 -11.84 -5.59
N TYR A 668 -13.87 -11.01 -6.55
CA TYR A 668 -15.27 -10.61 -6.67
C TYR A 668 -16.07 -11.75 -7.32
N VAL A 669 -17.25 -12.04 -6.80
CA VAL A 669 -18.18 -13.05 -7.30
C VAL A 669 -19.56 -12.40 -7.44
N ASP A 670 -20.07 -12.39 -8.66
CA ASP A 670 -21.48 -12.15 -8.94
C ASP A 670 -22.12 -13.49 -9.28
N PHE A 671 -23.09 -13.93 -8.49
CA PHE A 671 -23.78 -15.22 -8.66
C PHE A 671 -24.61 -15.29 -9.96
N ALA A 672 -24.81 -14.16 -10.64
CA ALA A 672 -25.43 -14.10 -11.95
C ALA A 672 -24.44 -14.21 -13.13
N VAL A 673 -23.13 -14.31 -12.87
CA VAL A 673 -22.08 -14.36 -13.90
C VAL A 673 -21.37 -15.71 -13.86
N GLU A 674 -21.57 -16.57 -14.86
CA GLU A 674 -20.97 -17.91 -14.91
C GLU A 674 -19.44 -17.86 -14.79
N HIS A 675 -18.78 -16.89 -15.43
CA HIS A 675 -17.33 -16.76 -15.39
C HIS A 675 -16.80 -16.48 -13.97
N CYS A 676 -17.57 -15.78 -13.12
CA CYS A 676 -17.27 -15.63 -11.69
C CYS A 676 -17.40 -16.97 -10.95
N LEU A 677 -18.45 -17.74 -11.24
CA LEU A 677 -18.68 -19.06 -10.63
C LEU A 677 -17.59 -20.06 -11.02
N VAL A 678 -17.16 -20.06 -12.28
CA VAL A 678 -16.03 -20.90 -12.73
C VAL A 678 -14.73 -20.49 -12.04
N MET A 679 -14.48 -19.20 -11.82
CA MET A 679 -13.33 -18.75 -11.04
C MET A 679 -13.41 -19.23 -9.58
N LEU A 680 -14.58 -19.08 -8.95
CA LEU A 680 -14.84 -19.56 -7.59
C LEU A 680 -14.61 -21.07 -7.49
N ALA A 681 -15.19 -21.86 -8.40
CA ALA A 681 -15.01 -23.31 -8.44
C ALA A 681 -13.53 -23.73 -8.54
N ASN A 682 -12.73 -23.04 -9.36
CA ASN A 682 -11.29 -23.28 -9.47
C ASN A 682 -10.49 -22.83 -8.22
N LEU A 683 -11.00 -21.83 -7.49
CA LEU A 683 -10.43 -21.43 -6.21
C LEU A 683 -10.70 -22.51 -5.16
N LEU A 684 -11.96 -22.95 -5.04
CA LEU A 684 -12.41 -23.99 -4.10
C LEU A 684 -11.64 -25.29 -4.27
N LYS A 685 -11.42 -25.76 -5.51
CA LYS A 685 -10.65 -26.99 -5.81
C LYS A 685 -9.21 -27.02 -5.25
N ARG A 686 -8.67 -25.87 -4.86
CA ARG A 686 -7.29 -25.71 -4.36
C ARG A 686 -7.25 -25.22 -2.92
N SER A 687 -8.41 -25.08 -2.29
CA SER A 687 -8.58 -24.42 -1.00
C SER A 687 -9.23 -25.38 -0.01
N THR A 688 -8.97 -25.18 1.28
CA THR A 688 -9.61 -25.95 2.36
C THR A 688 -10.84 -25.25 2.94
N ALA A 689 -10.86 -23.93 2.88
CA ALA A 689 -11.96 -23.11 3.38
C ALA A 689 -12.17 -21.87 2.51
N VAL A 690 -13.40 -21.36 2.51
CA VAL A 690 -13.77 -20.12 1.85
C VAL A 690 -14.59 -19.25 2.78
N ARG A 691 -14.29 -17.96 2.78
CA ARG A 691 -15.08 -16.91 3.43
C ARG A 691 -15.64 -15.98 2.37
N PHE A 692 -16.95 -15.78 2.38
CA PHE A 692 -17.64 -14.76 1.60
C PHE A 692 -17.88 -13.53 2.47
N GLU A 693 -17.69 -12.36 1.89
CA GLU A 693 -18.07 -11.07 2.46
C GLU A 693 -19.00 -10.36 1.47
N GLU A 694 -20.06 -9.71 1.94
CA GLU A 694 -20.90 -8.91 1.05
C GLU A 694 -20.11 -7.80 0.32
N MET A 695 -20.55 -7.43 -0.89
CA MET A 695 -20.08 -6.20 -1.52
C MET A 695 -20.70 -5.00 -0.79
N TYR A 696 -19.87 -4.22 -0.11
CA TYR A 696 -20.34 -3.04 0.64
C TYR A 696 -19.37 -1.84 0.53
N PRO A 697 -19.82 -0.64 0.11
CA PRO A 697 -21.17 -0.31 -0.35
C PRO A 697 -21.63 -1.17 -1.53
N ASP A 698 -22.93 -1.46 -1.60
CA ASP A 698 -23.49 -2.23 -2.70
C ASP A 698 -23.46 -1.42 -4.01
N ALA A 699 -23.82 -2.08 -5.11
CA ALA A 699 -23.74 -1.47 -6.44
C ALA A 699 -24.74 -0.32 -6.65
N GLU A 700 -25.84 -0.27 -5.88
CA GLU A 700 -26.82 0.81 -5.95
C GLU A 700 -26.38 2.04 -5.16
N SER A 701 -25.51 1.82 -4.16
CA SER A 701 -24.96 2.81 -3.23
C SER A 701 -23.56 3.33 -3.62
N LEU A 702 -23.21 3.25 -4.90
CA LEU A 702 -21.98 3.82 -5.45
C LEU A 702 -22.22 5.26 -5.94
N TRP A 703 -21.99 6.23 -5.06
CA TRP A 703 -22.25 7.64 -5.31
C TRP A 703 -21.37 8.28 -6.39
N LEU A 704 -20.17 7.74 -6.61
CA LEU A 704 -19.24 8.27 -7.61
C LEU A 704 -19.69 7.84 -9.01
N THR A 705 -20.40 8.73 -9.68
CA THR A 705 -20.82 8.56 -11.07
C THR A 705 -20.05 9.51 -11.98
N GLN A 706 -19.41 8.99 -13.02
CA GLN A 706 -18.67 9.79 -14.01
C GLN A 706 -18.86 9.23 -15.41
N GLY A 707 -18.98 10.11 -16.41
CA GLY A 707 -19.26 9.70 -17.79
C GLY A 707 -20.49 8.79 -17.85
N GLY A 708 -20.27 7.51 -18.15
CA GLY A 708 -21.33 6.50 -18.25
C GLY A 708 -21.43 5.47 -17.13
N GLY A 709 -20.60 5.57 -16.09
CA GLY A 709 -20.43 4.48 -15.12
C GLY A 709 -20.58 4.87 -13.66
N ARG A 710 -20.92 3.87 -12.85
CA ARG A 710 -20.77 3.87 -11.39
C ARG A 710 -19.44 3.22 -10.99
N TYR A 711 -18.69 3.91 -10.13
CA TYR A 711 -17.35 3.49 -9.72
C TYR A 711 -17.31 3.21 -8.23
N PRO A 712 -16.77 2.05 -7.80
CA PRO A 712 -16.33 1.93 -6.43
C PRO A 712 -15.19 2.94 -6.21
N CYS A 713 -15.17 3.56 -5.04
CA CYS A 713 -14.10 4.45 -4.62
C CYS A 713 -13.72 4.17 -3.16
N GLU A 714 -12.47 4.42 -2.84
CA GLU A 714 -11.90 4.31 -1.49
C GLU A 714 -11.33 5.68 -1.13
N LEU A 715 -11.78 6.25 -0.01
CA LEU A 715 -11.22 7.47 0.54
C LEU A 715 -10.11 7.10 1.52
N ARG A 716 -8.88 7.50 1.22
CA ARG A 716 -7.76 7.34 2.15
C ARG A 716 -7.65 8.54 3.05
N ILE A 717 -8.11 8.39 4.29
CA ILE A 717 -8.20 9.47 5.27
C ILE A 717 -7.28 9.15 6.44
N HIS A 718 -6.47 10.13 6.82
CA HIS A 718 -5.64 10.01 8.01
C HIS A 718 -6.42 10.47 9.24
N ALA A 719 -6.70 9.54 10.15
CA ALA A 719 -7.28 9.85 11.46
C ALA A 719 -6.16 10.03 12.50
N ILE A 720 -6.22 11.12 13.26
CA ILE A 720 -5.28 11.42 14.34
C ILE A 720 -6.09 11.73 15.59
N TYR A 721 -5.75 11.05 16.69
CA TYR A 721 -6.20 11.42 18.02
C TYR A 721 -5.04 12.11 18.75
N PRO A 722 -5.11 13.43 19.02
CA PRO A 722 -4.10 14.10 19.82
C PRO A 722 -4.27 13.63 21.27
N GLY A 723 -3.27 12.92 21.81
CA GLY A 723 -3.23 12.74 23.26
C GLY A 723 -2.99 14.10 23.93
N PRO A 724 -3.42 14.31 25.20
CA PRO A 724 -2.94 15.44 25.96
C PRO A 724 -1.40 15.37 26.01
N VAL A 725 -0.75 16.25 25.25
CA VAL A 725 0.71 16.40 25.27
C VAL A 725 1.04 16.81 26.71
N ALA A 726 1.84 16.00 27.41
CA ALA A 726 2.43 16.43 28.68
C ALA A 726 3.06 17.80 28.41
N LYS A 727 2.48 18.85 29.03
CA LYS A 727 2.78 20.25 28.72
C LYS A 727 4.29 20.45 28.59
N VAL A 728 4.77 20.63 27.37
CA VAL A 728 6.13 21.12 27.14
C VAL A 728 6.17 22.52 27.75
N PRO A 729 7.10 22.83 28.67
CA PRO A 729 7.21 24.16 29.27
C PRO A 729 7.23 25.24 28.18
N GLU A 730 6.50 26.34 28.40
CA GLU A 730 6.28 27.44 27.44
C GLU A 730 7.56 28.10 26.88
N THR A 731 8.74 27.71 27.37
CA THR A 731 10.04 28.25 26.96
C THR A 731 10.49 27.83 25.55
N THR A 732 9.87 26.83 24.90
CA THR A 732 10.31 26.36 23.57
C THR A 732 9.60 27.02 22.39
N ARG A 733 8.46 27.71 22.60
CA ARG A 733 7.72 28.40 21.52
C ARG A 733 8.46 29.61 20.95
N ALA A 734 9.43 30.19 21.67
CA ALA A 734 10.13 31.40 21.25
C ALA A 734 11.27 31.16 20.24
N ILE A 735 11.71 29.91 20.01
CA ILE A 735 12.91 29.64 19.19
C ILE A 735 12.56 29.15 17.77
N ALA A 736 11.36 28.58 17.56
CA ALA A 736 10.92 28.08 16.25
C ALA A 736 10.42 29.18 15.29
N GLY A 737 9.84 30.27 15.82
CA GLY A 737 9.31 31.37 15.00
C GLY A 737 10.39 32.27 14.37
N ALA A 738 11.60 32.32 14.92
CA ALA A 738 12.65 33.23 14.48
C ALA A 738 13.48 32.70 13.29
N LYS A 739 13.48 31.39 13.00
CA LYS A 739 14.28 30.81 11.90
C LYS A 739 13.55 30.72 10.55
N LEU A 740 12.23 30.80 10.53
CA LEU A 740 11.45 30.81 9.28
C LEU A 740 11.47 32.17 8.57
N ALA A 741 11.78 33.27 9.26
CA ALA A 741 11.87 34.61 8.67
C ALA A 741 13.22 34.88 7.97
N ALA A 742 14.30 34.19 8.34
CA ALA A 742 15.64 34.47 7.80
C ALA A 742 15.97 33.72 6.49
N GLY A 743 15.16 32.75 6.08
CA GLY A 743 15.34 31.98 4.83
C GLY A 743 14.68 32.59 3.59
N ALA A 744 13.95 33.70 3.74
CA ALA A 744 13.21 34.35 2.65
C ALA A 744 13.97 35.52 1.99
N GLU A 745 15.20 35.82 2.42
CA GLU A 745 15.98 36.97 1.93
C GLU A 745 17.26 36.64 1.15
N ILE A 746 17.46 35.39 0.71
CA ILE A 746 18.52 35.06 -0.26
C ILE A 746 17.89 34.29 -1.42
N ALA A 747 17.37 35.06 -2.37
CA ALA A 747 17.04 34.63 -3.73
C ALA A 747 18.30 34.51 -4.59
#